data_AF-A0A535W0P1-F1
#
_entry.id   AF-A0A535W0P1-F1
#
_cell.length_a   1.000
_cell.length_b   1.000
_cell.length_c   1.000
_cell.angle_alpha   90.00
_cell.angle_beta   90.00
_cell.angle_gamma   90.00
#
_symmetry.space_group_name_H-M   'P 1'
#
loop_
_entity.id
_entity.type
_entity.pdbx_description
1 polymer ?
#
loop_
_entity_poly.entity_id
_entity_poly.type
_entity_poly.pdbx_seq_one_letter_code
_entity_poly.pdbx_strand_id
1 'polypeptide(L)'
;MGRQQKQLGERNRTLAARRDSIAQTQQSLRSLETRLVEERLSLETARKEEQQIAKRKQALGRAIAEAQQEFERLQSAVTEAERQRRSVADRLSMLKNWRQSLSGYTDGVRALLRAPADKVSGLIGPVPQLGIAASGLEIAMEAALGPYVQAVVVQTYDDAQNCLHYLQEAKLGKAMVVWMEGMGGEDEVSEEEIQVAEEVLNSYLAERQGPGDHEGSPRAGQAPPLLWTMKGSRDEREYRVPTERVVGLAWRCIQCDQQYLPLFRRLLLGAVLVKNVQVAQELLAWTVSRGFSQGGASPGGASPAPTGISRDARGYLPFQMMVTLRGQVLHRDGWLVGGSGKDGSQQGLMAYERELHELPQLLSEHVALVNQLNNMLNEVQYAQDGRRIEQTTVDKELQKIVARINELNRVVVSTQQEQERLQTELRLANSIEQQVAAEVIGLEQEVQAAQERVRVHEKSQREITVQVEELQHEIEERAIAYRRQQDELGQGRTALAVKRQEARSLRQQLSMFQAQAHDHKLQIEQQKGRIAETEKQQHLVEETIKSCRQELERAATEARAFTHELRQVEEQSSEIERQLMALEQQTAQLRHTLTELEGVYRRCLLESQKAQDAVDILLEQLHEEMGVTDPHELSGYATGRPQGIALGGASPVPTMDGASDHNNPETGESMVHHEERTSADPEVLSEEEEGQLRKLRRRVDSLRGRLKVLGGCDPDAPQQYAETRARFEFLSLQIVDMEQAALHLRSIIGQLDVTMARQFEATFQSVNARFREHFITLFNGGSARLELTVAKPDEDESVMPSSMPAGVEVIVQPPGKKIQDLSLLSGGERALVSAALLFSLLEINPPPFCLLDEVDAALDESNVVRFCDILKCLAQRTQFIMITHNRVTMTSAQVIYGVSMGGDSISRLLSMKLEEAPAVGDR
;
A
#
# COMPACT_ATOMS: atom_id res chain seq x y z
N MET A 1 -25.32 -23.58 -58.35
CA MET A 1 -24.38 -23.33 -59.47
C MET A 1 -24.01 -21.85 -59.58
N GLY A 2 -24.22 -21.18 -60.72
CA GLY A 2 -23.51 -19.92 -61.07
C GLY A 2 -23.47 -18.81 -60.00
N ARG A 3 -24.58 -18.55 -59.29
CA ARG A 3 -24.60 -17.56 -58.17
C ARG A 3 -23.70 -17.99 -57.00
N GLN A 4 -23.80 -19.25 -56.56
CA GLN A 4 -22.97 -19.81 -55.48
C GLN A 4 -21.48 -19.85 -55.85
N GLN A 5 -21.14 -20.21 -57.10
CA GLN A 5 -19.74 -20.20 -57.57
C GLN A 5 -19.13 -18.78 -57.55
N LYS A 6 -19.92 -17.74 -57.88
CA LYS A 6 -19.47 -16.35 -57.75
C LYS A 6 -19.26 -15.95 -56.28
N GLN A 7 -20.23 -16.26 -55.42
CA GLN A 7 -20.18 -15.97 -53.98
C GLN A 7 -18.99 -16.66 -53.28
N LEU A 8 -18.70 -17.91 -53.64
CA LEU A 8 -17.54 -18.69 -53.20
C LEU A 8 -16.22 -18.06 -53.68
N GLY A 9 -16.15 -17.63 -54.95
CA GLY A 9 -14.99 -16.91 -55.48
C GLY A 9 -14.75 -15.55 -54.82
N GLU A 10 -15.81 -14.86 -54.40
CA GLU A 10 -15.72 -13.61 -53.62
C GLU A 10 -15.24 -13.89 -52.18
N ARG A 11 -15.78 -14.92 -51.52
CA ARG A 11 -15.36 -15.35 -50.17
C ARG A 11 -13.89 -15.77 -50.13
N ASN A 12 -13.43 -16.57 -51.08
CA ASN A 12 -12.03 -17.00 -51.15
C ASN A 12 -11.03 -15.83 -51.31
N ARG A 13 -11.42 -14.75 -52.02
CA ARG A 13 -10.61 -13.51 -52.07
C ARG A 13 -10.56 -12.80 -50.72
N THR A 14 -11.70 -12.69 -50.01
CA THR A 14 -11.74 -12.07 -48.67
C THR A 14 -10.96 -12.87 -47.62
N LEU A 15 -10.92 -14.20 -47.76
CA LEU A 15 -10.14 -15.09 -46.90
C LEU A 15 -8.63 -14.94 -47.15
N ALA A 16 -8.19 -14.90 -48.41
CA ALA A 16 -6.79 -14.65 -48.75
C ALA A 16 -6.31 -13.29 -48.20
N ALA A 17 -7.02 -12.21 -48.47
CA ALA A 17 -6.67 -10.87 -47.99
C ALA A 17 -6.64 -10.76 -46.44
N ARG A 18 -7.48 -11.53 -45.74
CA ARG A 18 -7.43 -11.64 -44.26
C ARG A 18 -6.17 -12.38 -43.79
N ARG A 19 -5.77 -13.47 -44.45
CA ARG A 19 -4.53 -14.20 -44.12
C ARG A 19 -3.28 -13.34 -44.28
N ASP A 20 -3.21 -12.52 -45.33
CA ASP A 20 -2.09 -11.60 -45.54
C ASP A 20 -2.01 -10.53 -44.43
N SER A 21 -3.16 -9.96 -44.04
CA SER A 21 -3.26 -9.00 -42.92
C SER A 21 -2.91 -9.64 -41.56
N ILE A 22 -3.32 -10.90 -41.34
CA ILE A 22 -2.94 -11.69 -40.16
C ILE A 22 -1.42 -11.95 -40.12
N ALA A 23 -0.79 -12.25 -41.26
CA ALA A 23 0.65 -12.43 -41.34
C ALA A 23 1.43 -11.12 -41.04
N GLN A 24 0.95 -9.99 -41.57
CA GLN A 24 1.54 -8.66 -41.29
C GLN A 24 1.44 -8.28 -39.81
N THR A 25 0.27 -8.45 -39.20
CA THR A 25 0.06 -8.17 -37.76
C THR A 25 0.88 -9.08 -36.85
N GLN A 26 1.03 -10.37 -37.20
CA GLN A 26 1.97 -11.28 -36.52
C GLN A 26 3.44 -10.82 -36.61
N GLN A 27 3.87 -10.30 -37.77
CA GLN A 27 5.22 -9.78 -37.94
C GLN A 27 5.47 -8.51 -37.11
N SER A 28 4.51 -7.58 -37.11
CA SER A 28 4.56 -6.38 -36.25
C SER A 28 4.63 -6.75 -34.76
N LEU A 29 3.80 -7.71 -34.31
CA LEU A 29 3.78 -8.18 -32.94
C LEU A 29 5.15 -8.72 -32.48
N ARG A 30 5.79 -9.59 -33.29
CA ARG A 30 7.13 -10.11 -33.00
C ARG A 30 8.17 -9.00 -32.88
N SER A 31 8.06 -7.93 -33.68
CA SER A 31 8.98 -6.78 -33.62
C SER A 31 8.78 -5.90 -32.37
N LEU A 32 7.62 -5.95 -31.74
CA LEU A 32 7.33 -5.30 -30.46
C LEU A 32 7.78 -6.20 -29.30
N GLU A 33 7.60 -7.52 -29.42
CA GLU A 33 8.08 -8.50 -28.44
C GLU A 33 9.60 -8.46 -28.27
N THR A 34 10.38 -8.31 -29.34
CA THR A 34 11.84 -8.10 -29.22
C THR A 34 12.18 -6.78 -28.54
N ARG A 35 11.53 -5.67 -28.92
CA ARG A 35 11.76 -4.35 -28.32
C ARG A 35 11.40 -4.31 -26.84
N LEU A 36 10.28 -4.91 -26.44
CA LEU A 36 9.86 -5.01 -25.04
C LEU A 36 10.87 -5.79 -24.18
N VAL A 37 11.54 -6.81 -24.74
CA VAL A 37 12.61 -7.55 -24.06
C VAL A 37 13.87 -6.69 -23.90
N GLU A 38 14.28 -5.96 -24.93
CA GLU A 38 15.43 -5.04 -24.89
C GLU A 38 15.19 -3.89 -23.88
N GLU A 39 13.99 -3.28 -23.92
CA GLU A 39 13.56 -2.22 -23.01
C GLU A 39 13.55 -2.71 -21.56
N ARG A 40 12.95 -3.88 -21.28
CA ARG A 40 12.95 -4.49 -19.94
C ARG A 40 14.36 -4.82 -19.44
N LEU A 41 15.25 -5.29 -20.30
CA LEU A 41 16.66 -5.53 -19.94
C LEU A 41 17.37 -4.22 -19.57
N SER A 42 17.13 -3.14 -20.32
CA SER A 42 17.70 -1.81 -20.04
C SER A 42 17.16 -1.17 -18.75
N LEU A 43 15.91 -1.49 -18.39
CA LEU A 43 15.27 -1.11 -17.14
C LEU A 43 15.86 -1.88 -15.95
N GLU A 44 16.15 -3.18 -16.13
CA GLU A 44 16.85 -3.99 -15.13
C GLU A 44 18.27 -3.51 -14.85
N THR A 45 19.04 -3.13 -15.88
CA THR A 45 20.40 -2.59 -15.66
C THR A 45 20.35 -1.25 -14.94
N ALA A 46 19.47 -0.33 -15.35
CA ALA A 46 19.27 0.95 -14.65
C ALA A 46 18.88 0.76 -13.16
N ARG A 47 17.98 -0.19 -12.84
CA ARG A 47 17.63 -0.54 -11.43
C ARG A 47 18.80 -1.16 -10.65
N LYS A 48 19.71 -1.88 -11.32
CA LYS A 48 20.94 -2.41 -10.69
C LYS A 48 21.96 -1.30 -10.43
N GLU A 49 22.08 -0.32 -11.33
CA GLU A 49 22.88 0.90 -11.15
C GLU A 49 22.34 1.73 -9.96
N GLU A 50 21.01 1.96 -9.90
CA GLU A 50 20.33 2.66 -8.80
C GLU A 50 20.68 2.04 -7.43
N GLN A 51 20.57 0.71 -7.30
CA GLN A 51 20.89 0.01 -6.06
C GLN A 51 22.36 0.14 -5.64
N GLN A 52 23.30 0.27 -6.58
CA GLN A 52 24.71 0.50 -6.28
C GLN A 52 24.93 1.93 -5.77
N ILE A 53 24.36 2.93 -6.44
CA ILE A 53 24.48 4.34 -6.03
C ILE A 53 23.77 4.58 -4.69
N ALA A 54 22.60 3.97 -4.45
CA ALA A 54 21.90 4.04 -3.17
C ALA A 54 22.72 3.46 -2.01
N LYS A 55 23.43 2.33 -2.23
CA LYS A 55 24.37 1.77 -1.24
C LYS A 55 25.56 2.70 -0.98
N ARG A 56 26.13 3.32 -2.01
CA ARG A 56 27.20 4.33 -1.87
C ARG A 56 26.71 5.56 -1.07
N LYS A 57 25.51 6.05 -1.36
CA LYS A 57 24.86 7.13 -0.58
C LYS A 57 24.70 6.76 0.90
N GLN A 58 24.26 5.53 1.20
CA GLN A 58 24.09 5.08 2.58
C GLN A 58 25.44 4.99 3.32
N ALA A 59 26.50 4.53 2.65
CA ALA A 59 27.85 4.50 3.23
C ALA A 59 28.39 5.91 3.52
N LEU A 60 28.26 6.85 2.57
CA LEU A 60 28.61 8.26 2.77
C LEU A 60 27.82 8.88 3.92
N GLY A 61 26.51 8.61 4.02
CA GLY A 61 25.66 9.11 5.10
C GLY A 61 26.12 8.65 6.49
N ARG A 62 26.59 7.40 6.64
CA ARG A 62 27.19 6.92 7.90
C ARG A 62 28.51 7.63 8.20
N ALA A 63 29.41 7.72 7.22
CA ALA A 63 30.69 8.40 7.38
C ALA A 63 30.56 9.91 7.67
N ILE A 64 29.46 10.56 7.29
CA ILE A 64 29.13 11.95 7.67
C ILE A 64 28.61 12.01 9.12
N ALA A 65 27.77 11.06 9.55
CA ALA A 65 27.27 11.01 10.92
C ALA A 65 28.38 10.67 11.94
N GLU A 66 29.30 9.77 11.58
CA GLU A 66 30.48 9.44 12.37
C GLU A 66 31.41 10.67 12.53
N ALA A 67 31.67 11.41 11.44
CA ALA A 67 32.45 12.65 11.50
C ALA A 67 31.75 13.77 12.29
N GLN A 68 30.43 13.89 12.20
CA GLN A 68 29.65 14.84 13.01
C GLN A 68 29.81 14.54 14.52
N GLN A 69 29.74 13.26 14.92
CA GLN A 69 29.94 12.87 16.32
C GLN A 69 31.38 13.12 16.79
N GLU A 70 32.37 12.95 15.92
CA GLU A 70 33.77 13.27 16.22
C GLU A 70 33.99 14.78 16.34
N PHE A 71 33.41 15.59 15.45
CA PHE A 71 33.41 17.04 15.51
C PHE A 71 32.79 17.56 16.82
N GLU A 72 31.62 17.07 17.21
CA GLU A 72 30.96 17.46 18.48
C GLU A 72 31.82 17.13 19.72
N ARG A 73 32.48 15.97 19.72
CA ARG A 73 33.43 15.60 20.79
C ARG A 73 34.63 16.55 20.83
N LEU A 74 35.27 16.81 19.69
CA LEU A 74 36.40 17.74 19.59
C LEU A 74 36.01 19.17 19.98
N GLN A 75 34.83 19.64 19.56
CA GLN A 75 34.31 20.96 19.93
C GLN A 75 34.08 21.06 21.45
N SER A 76 33.57 20.01 22.10
CA SER A 76 33.45 19.98 23.57
C SER A 76 34.81 19.98 24.28
N ALA A 77 35.82 19.31 23.72
CA ALA A 77 37.18 19.32 24.25
C ALA A 77 37.84 20.71 24.09
N VAL A 78 37.61 21.40 22.96
CA VAL A 78 38.07 22.78 22.75
C VAL A 78 37.46 23.72 23.79
N THR A 79 36.15 23.65 24.05
CA THR A 79 35.50 24.58 24.99
C THR A 79 35.97 24.41 26.44
N GLU A 80 36.22 23.18 26.90
CA GLU A 80 36.78 22.93 28.23
C GLU A 80 38.27 23.26 28.32
N ALA A 81 39.08 22.96 27.28
CA ALA A 81 40.48 23.38 27.22
C ALA A 81 40.62 24.93 27.20
N GLU A 82 39.72 25.62 26.48
CA GLU A 82 39.63 27.08 26.51
C GLU A 82 39.22 27.62 27.89
N ARG A 83 38.28 26.97 28.57
CA ARG A 83 37.86 27.35 29.91
C ARG A 83 39.01 27.25 30.91
N GLN A 84 39.80 26.18 30.85
CA GLN A 84 41.00 25.99 31.66
C GLN A 84 42.05 27.06 31.33
N ARG A 85 42.34 27.28 30.03
CA ARG A 85 43.24 28.34 29.55
C ARG A 85 42.84 29.74 30.05
N ARG A 86 41.54 30.06 30.04
CA ARG A 86 40.99 31.32 30.57
C ARG A 86 41.19 31.40 32.09
N SER A 87 40.78 30.38 32.85
CA SER A 87 40.97 30.32 34.31
C SER A 87 42.43 30.52 34.74
N VAL A 88 43.38 29.89 34.05
CA VAL A 88 44.82 30.04 34.29
C VAL A 88 45.32 31.46 33.93
N ALA A 89 44.86 32.03 32.81
CA ALA A 89 45.20 33.39 32.42
C ALA A 89 44.62 34.45 33.37
N ASP A 90 43.37 34.29 33.79
CA ASP A 90 42.68 35.17 34.73
C ASP A 90 43.38 35.14 36.09
N ARG A 91 43.68 33.94 36.61
CA ARG A 91 44.47 33.75 37.84
C ARG A 91 45.84 34.41 37.73
N LEU A 92 46.58 34.19 36.63
CA LEU A 92 47.87 34.84 36.38
C LEU A 92 47.76 36.37 36.33
N SER A 93 46.66 36.92 35.81
CA SER A 93 46.40 38.36 35.82
C SER A 93 46.12 38.90 37.22
N MET A 94 45.32 38.19 38.03
CA MET A 94 45.04 38.54 39.42
C MET A 94 46.34 38.54 40.24
N LEU A 95 47.19 37.54 40.08
CA LEU A 95 48.50 37.51 40.75
C LEU A 95 49.39 38.66 40.27
N LYS A 96 49.59 38.85 38.96
CA LYS A 96 50.40 39.98 38.44
C LYS A 96 49.95 41.35 39.00
N ASN A 97 48.64 41.58 39.07
CA ASN A 97 48.07 42.80 39.66
C ASN A 97 48.35 42.89 41.17
N TRP A 98 48.30 41.76 41.90
CA TRP A 98 48.66 41.67 43.32
C TRP A 98 50.13 42.05 43.56
N ARG A 99 51.09 41.50 42.78
CA ARG A 99 52.52 41.90 42.85
C ARG A 99 52.74 43.37 42.50
N GLN A 100 52.08 43.90 41.48
CA GLN A 100 52.15 45.34 41.15
C GLN A 100 51.58 46.23 42.25
N SER A 101 50.50 45.79 42.92
CA SER A 101 49.95 46.50 44.07
C SER A 101 50.87 46.44 45.31
N LEU A 102 51.82 45.51 45.33
CA LEU A 102 52.66 45.14 46.48
C LEU A 102 51.84 44.76 47.72
N SER A 103 50.69 44.12 47.53
CA SER A 103 49.89 43.58 48.62
C SER A 103 50.67 42.50 49.40
N GLY A 104 50.25 42.21 50.64
CA GLY A 104 50.97 41.34 51.57
C GLY A 104 52.20 41.98 52.25
N TYR A 105 52.85 42.98 51.62
CA TYR A 105 53.99 43.70 52.20
C TYR A 105 53.57 44.85 53.13
N THR A 106 54.36 45.11 54.17
CA THR A 106 54.17 46.21 55.13
C THR A 106 54.42 47.59 54.53
N ASP A 107 53.87 48.64 55.14
CA ASP A 107 53.89 50.01 54.59
C ASP A 107 55.30 50.52 54.25
N GLY A 108 56.29 50.29 55.12
CA GLY A 108 57.67 50.71 54.85
C GLY A 108 58.32 49.94 53.68
N VAL A 109 57.99 48.66 53.53
CA VAL A 109 58.45 47.85 52.37
C VAL A 109 57.79 48.36 51.09
N ARG A 110 56.48 48.62 51.12
CA ARG A 110 55.74 49.20 49.99
C ARG A 110 56.21 50.61 49.64
N ALA A 111 56.68 51.38 50.62
CA ALA A 111 57.26 52.71 50.42
C ALA A 111 58.63 52.65 49.74
N LEU A 112 59.53 51.75 50.18
CA LEU A 112 60.83 51.54 49.52
C LEU A 112 60.65 51.03 48.08
N LEU A 113 59.83 50.01 47.87
CA LEU A 113 59.58 49.41 46.55
C LEU A 113 58.77 50.32 45.59
N ARG A 114 58.28 51.47 46.06
CA ARG A 114 57.63 52.52 45.25
C ARG A 114 58.43 53.84 45.23
N ALA A 115 59.60 53.89 45.84
CA ALA A 115 60.43 55.09 45.83
C ALA A 115 60.96 55.35 44.40
N PRO A 116 61.03 56.61 43.94
CA PRO A 116 61.70 56.93 42.69
C PRO A 116 63.20 56.64 42.81
N ALA A 117 63.81 56.09 41.76
CA ALA A 117 65.22 55.69 41.74
C ALA A 117 66.19 56.85 42.11
N ASP A 118 65.81 58.10 41.82
CA ASP A 118 66.56 59.31 42.17
C ASP A 118 66.71 59.53 43.70
N LYS A 119 65.95 58.80 44.53
CA LYS A 119 65.95 58.90 46.00
C LYS A 119 66.40 57.63 46.72
N VAL A 120 66.39 56.48 46.05
CA VAL A 120 66.77 55.19 46.62
C VAL A 120 67.54 54.40 45.56
N SER A 121 68.86 54.35 45.72
CA SER A 121 69.78 53.59 44.89
C SER A 121 69.88 52.12 45.31
N GLY A 122 70.46 51.28 44.44
CA GLY A 122 70.84 49.89 44.74
C GLY A 122 69.72 48.89 45.09
N LEU A 123 68.45 49.28 45.03
CA LEU A 123 67.29 48.44 45.34
C LEU A 123 67.21 47.23 44.38
N ILE A 124 67.29 46.00 44.93
CA ILE A 124 67.20 44.74 44.15
C ILE A 124 65.76 44.21 44.17
N GLY A 125 65.13 44.14 45.35
CA GLY A 125 63.75 43.65 45.50
C GLY A 125 63.51 42.95 46.85
N PRO A 126 62.27 42.54 47.16
CA PRO A 126 61.96 41.82 48.39
C PRO A 126 62.41 40.35 48.30
N VAL A 127 62.83 39.76 49.43
CA VAL A 127 63.39 38.38 49.48
C VAL A 127 62.54 37.31 48.74
N PRO A 128 61.20 37.26 48.86
CA PRO A 128 60.38 36.26 48.14
C PRO A 128 60.44 36.35 46.61
N GLN A 129 60.88 37.48 46.04
CA GLN A 129 61.03 37.66 44.60
C GLN A 129 62.39 37.20 44.05
N LEU A 130 63.33 36.85 44.94
CA LEU A 130 64.71 36.47 44.59
C LEU A 130 64.95 34.97 44.71
N GLY A 131 64.02 34.21 45.30
CA GLY A 131 64.12 32.76 45.44
C GLY A 131 62.75 32.10 45.60
N ILE A 132 62.53 31.01 44.87
CA ILE A 132 61.28 30.25 44.79
C ILE A 132 61.40 28.98 45.64
N ALA A 133 60.49 28.75 46.58
CA ALA A 133 60.42 27.48 47.31
C ALA A 133 59.83 26.37 46.43
N ALA A 134 60.33 25.15 46.54
CA ALA A 134 59.81 24.00 45.77
C ALA A 134 58.58 23.35 46.43
N SER A 135 57.70 22.72 45.63
CA SER A 135 57.21 21.37 45.95
C SER A 135 56.42 21.17 47.26
N GLY A 136 55.66 22.14 47.75
CA GLY A 136 54.93 22.00 49.03
C GLY A 136 55.77 22.35 50.27
N LEU A 137 56.91 23.02 50.08
CA LEU A 137 57.81 23.50 51.14
C LEU A 137 57.62 24.99 51.44
N GLU A 138 56.64 25.66 50.84
CA GLU A 138 56.51 27.12 50.85
C GLU A 138 56.20 27.65 52.25
N ILE A 139 55.25 27.02 52.94
CA ILE A 139 54.88 27.35 54.34
C ILE A 139 56.07 27.10 55.28
N ALA A 140 56.88 26.09 55.01
CA ALA A 140 58.09 25.78 55.79
C ALA A 140 59.22 26.78 55.51
N MET A 141 59.38 27.22 54.25
CA MET A 141 60.37 28.22 53.86
C MET A 141 60.03 29.61 54.41
N GLU A 142 58.76 29.99 54.38
CA GLU A 142 58.26 31.25 54.92
C GLU A 142 58.41 31.29 56.45
N ALA A 143 58.15 30.18 57.14
CA ALA A 143 58.42 30.04 58.57
C ALA A 143 59.94 29.98 58.91
N ALA A 144 60.78 29.48 58.00
CA ALA A 144 62.23 29.48 58.18
C ALA A 144 62.86 30.87 57.98
N LEU A 145 62.39 31.63 56.98
CA LEU A 145 62.80 33.02 56.75
C LEU A 145 62.21 33.97 57.81
N GLY A 146 61.03 33.69 58.36
CA GLY A 146 60.40 34.46 59.44
C GLY A 146 60.30 35.96 59.12
N PRO A 147 60.98 36.87 59.87
CA PRO A 147 60.94 38.29 59.57
C PRO A 147 61.60 38.66 58.23
N TYR A 148 62.56 37.85 57.74
CA TYR A 148 63.26 38.10 56.48
C TYR A 148 62.39 37.93 55.24
N VAL A 149 61.20 37.30 55.36
CA VAL A 149 60.17 37.28 54.30
C VAL A 149 59.74 38.69 53.88
N GLN A 150 59.80 39.65 54.80
CA GLN A 150 59.48 41.06 54.57
C GLN A 150 60.75 41.94 54.41
N ALA A 151 61.93 41.34 54.24
CA ALA A 151 63.14 42.11 53.99
C ALA A 151 63.24 42.56 52.52
N VAL A 152 63.73 43.79 52.33
CA VAL A 152 64.12 44.37 51.05
C VAL A 152 65.63 44.19 50.88
N VAL A 153 66.05 43.69 49.73
CA VAL A 153 67.46 43.48 49.41
C VAL A 153 67.99 44.66 48.59
N VAL A 154 69.18 45.12 48.93
CA VAL A 154 69.92 46.19 48.25
C VAL A 154 71.34 45.74 47.89
N GLN A 155 72.02 46.47 47.01
CA GLN A 155 73.40 46.18 46.62
C GLN A 155 74.38 46.48 47.77
N THR A 156 74.60 47.76 48.09
CA THR A 156 75.65 48.19 49.04
C THR A 156 75.11 48.44 50.46
N TYR A 157 76.02 48.58 51.43
CA TYR A 157 75.66 49.02 52.78
C TYR A 157 75.18 50.48 52.80
N ASP A 158 75.74 51.34 51.95
CA ASP A 158 75.34 52.75 51.84
C ASP A 158 73.93 52.88 51.24
N ASP A 159 73.56 52.03 50.27
CA ASP A 159 72.17 51.91 49.80
C ASP A 159 71.20 51.54 50.94
N ALA A 160 71.62 50.69 51.87
CA ALA A 160 70.81 50.32 53.03
C ALA A 160 70.62 51.52 53.99
N GLN A 161 71.66 52.34 54.18
CA GLN A 161 71.53 53.59 54.94
C GLN A 161 70.61 54.59 54.22
N ASN A 162 70.73 54.76 52.90
CA ASN A 162 69.86 55.63 52.10
C ASN A 162 68.38 55.20 52.17
N CYS A 163 68.10 53.90 52.09
CA CYS A 163 66.75 53.34 52.30
C CYS A 163 66.19 53.72 53.69
N LEU A 164 67.00 53.57 54.74
CA LEU A 164 66.58 53.85 56.12
C LEU A 164 66.39 55.36 56.36
N HIS A 165 67.22 56.22 55.77
CA HIS A 165 67.08 57.68 55.81
C HIS A 165 65.77 58.13 55.16
N TYR A 166 65.50 57.65 53.95
CA TYR A 166 64.26 57.95 53.21
C TYR A 166 62.99 57.58 54.01
N LEU A 167 62.96 56.41 54.65
CA LEU A 167 61.84 56.00 55.52
C LEU A 167 61.69 56.87 56.77
N GLN A 168 62.80 57.33 57.37
CA GLN A 168 62.78 58.18 58.56
C GLN A 168 62.33 59.60 58.25
N GLU A 169 62.83 60.22 57.18
CA GLU A 169 62.43 61.56 56.73
C GLU A 169 60.95 61.60 56.36
N ALA A 170 60.51 60.66 55.52
CA ALA A 170 59.14 60.62 55.01
C ALA A 170 58.14 59.97 56.00
N LYS A 171 58.63 59.38 57.10
CA LYS A 171 57.85 58.69 58.15
C LYS A 171 56.96 57.55 57.63
N LEU A 172 57.39 56.88 56.55
CA LEU A 172 56.58 55.89 55.81
C LEU A 172 56.55 54.48 56.44
N GLY A 173 56.72 54.39 57.77
CA GLY A 173 56.66 53.13 58.52
C GLY A 173 58.03 52.49 58.75
N LYS A 174 58.06 51.16 58.89
CA LYS A 174 59.26 50.36 59.13
C LYS A 174 59.43 49.31 58.03
N ALA A 175 60.68 49.03 57.67
CA ALA A 175 61.08 47.93 56.79
C ALA A 175 62.34 47.27 57.35
N MET A 176 62.59 46.02 56.98
CA MET A 176 63.89 45.38 57.15
C MET A 176 64.66 45.49 55.84
N VAL A 177 65.93 45.87 55.90
CA VAL A 177 66.80 46.02 54.71
C VAL A 177 68.04 45.14 54.89
N VAL A 178 68.44 44.43 53.84
CA VAL A 178 69.59 43.52 53.82
C VAL A 178 70.44 43.82 52.58
N TRP A 179 71.75 43.94 52.74
CA TRP A 179 72.66 44.26 51.63
C TRP A 179 73.47 43.04 51.17
N MET A 180 73.92 43.09 49.90
CA MET A 180 74.70 42.05 49.22
C MET A 180 76.22 42.26 49.33
N GLU A 181 76.69 43.51 49.35
CA GLU A 181 78.11 43.82 49.39
C GLU A 181 78.76 43.42 50.73
N GLY A 182 80.02 43.01 50.70
CA GLY A 182 80.71 42.44 51.87
C GLY A 182 80.47 40.93 52.09
N MET A 183 79.66 40.25 51.26
CA MET A 183 79.57 38.78 51.20
C MET A 183 80.83 38.13 50.59
N GLY A 184 82.01 38.45 51.14
CA GLY A 184 83.32 38.00 50.67
C GLY A 184 84.46 38.47 51.59
N GLY A 185 84.15 38.65 52.88
CA GLY A 185 85.05 39.02 53.97
C GLY A 185 84.77 38.15 55.20
N GLU A 186 85.30 38.52 56.37
CA GLU A 186 85.33 37.67 57.58
C GLU A 186 83.95 37.25 58.15
N ASP A 187 82.84 37.80 57.65
CA ASP A 187 81.45 37.39 57.93
C ASP A 187 80.88 36.35 56.91
N GLU A 188 81.71 35.79 56.02
CA GLU A 188 81.30 34.62 55.24
C GLU A 188 80.98 33.44 56.16
N VAL A 189 79.82 32.81 55.93
CA VAL A 189 79.54 31.49 56.49
C VAL A 189 80.58 30.53 55.93
N SER A 190 81.55 30.15 56.75
CA SER A 190 82.65 29.30 56.31
C SER A 190 82.13 28.01 55.66
N GLU A 191 82.82 27.53 54.61
CA GLU A 191 82.47 26.22 54.05
C GLU A 191 82.60 25.11 55.11
N GLU A 192 83.45 25.30 56.13
CA GLU A 192 83.54 24.46 57.32
C GLU A 192 82.22 24.39 58.11
N GLU A 193 81.54 25.51 58.39
CA GLU A 193 80.23 25.50 59.07
C GLU A 193 79.14 24.79 58.25
N ILE A 194 79.10 25.04 56.94
CA ILE A 194 78.15 24.39 56.03
C ILE A 194 78.43 22.89 55.96
N GLN A 195 79.69 22.49 55.83
CA GLN A 195 80.10 21.09 55.75
C GLN A 195 79.87 20.36 57.09
N VAL A 196 80.14 20.98 58.24
CA VAL A 196 79.80 20.42 59.56
C VAL A 196 78.30 20.23 59.71
N ALA A 197 77.47 21.16 59.24
CA ALA A 197 76.01 21.00 59.24
C ALA A 197 75.55 19.81 58.36
N GLU A 198 76.17 19.60 57.21
CA GLU A 198 75.89 18.46 56.33
C GLU A 198 76.41 17.12 56.87
N GLU A 199 77.62 17.08 57.46
CA GLU A 199 78.18 15.89 58.10
C GLU A 199 77.40 15.45 59.33
N VAL A 200 76.94 16.40 60.17
CA VAL A 200 76.08 16.11 61.32
C VAL A 200 74.69 15.64 60.88
N LEU A 201 74.12 16.20 59.81
CA LEU A 201 72.84 15.75 59.26
C LEU A 201 72.94 14.34 58.66
N ASN A 202 73.99 14.05 57.88
CA ASN A 202 74.28 12.72 57.36
C ASN A 202 74.51 11.70 58.49
N SER A 203 75.20 12.10 59.55
CA SER A 203 75.43 11.24 60.72
C SER A 203 74.14 10.88 61.46
N TYR A 204 73.18 11.80 61.55
CA TYR A 204 71.85 11.53 62.12
C TYR A 204 71.06 10.54 61.26
N LEU A 205 71.05 10.75 59.95
CA LEU A 205 70.35 9.88 59.00
C LEU A 205 70.93 8.47 59.02
N ALA A 206 72.26 8.34 59.02
CA ALA A 206 72.96 7.05 59.05
C ALA A 206 72.76 6.27 60.36
N GLU A 207 72.62 6.92 61.52
CA GLU A 207 72.37 6.24 62.80
C GLU A 207 70.88 5.93 63.03
N ARG A 208 69.96 6.71 62.46
CA ARG A 208 68.51 6.43 62.51
C ARG A 208 68.03 5.45 61.43
N GLN A 209 68.81 5.24 60.36
CA GLN A 209 68.68 4.10 59.45
C GLN A 209 69.25 2.84 60.11
N GLY A 210 68.45 2.22 60.98
CA GLY A 210 68.77 0.89 61.52
C GLY A 210 68.86 -0.17 60.41
N PRO A 211 69.47 -1.34 60.68
CA PRO A 211 69.62 -2.42 59.70
C PRO A 211 68.27 -3.12 59.42
N GLY A 212 67.44 -2.48 58.59
CA GLY A 212 66.09 -2.92 58.23
C GLY A 212 65.83 -2.99 56.72
N ASP A 213 66.28 -1.99 55.95
CA ASP A 213 66.00 -1.88 54.51
C ASP A 213 67.26 -2.11 53.66
N HIS A 214 67.61 -3.39 53.45
CA HIS A 214 68.68 -3.81 52.55
C HIS A 214 68.17 -4.30 51.19
N GLU A 215 67.65 -3.37 50.37
CA GLU A 215 67.70 -3.51 48.91
C GLU A 215 68.63 -2.44 48.32
N GLY A 216 69.87 -2.83 48.00
CA GLY A 216 70.86 -1.97 47.32
C GLY A 216 72.02 -1.49 48.19
N SER A 217 72.95 -2.38 48.54
CA SER A 217 74.20 -1.98 49.21
C SER A 217 75.09 -1.12 48.32
N PRO A 218 75.53 0.09 48.73
CA PRO A 218 76.65 0.77 48.09
C PRO A 218 77.95 0.03 48.36
N ARG A 219 78.88 0.02 47.39
CA ARG A 219 80.24 -0.49 47.63
C ARG A 219 81.05 0.50 48.46
N ALA A 220 81.89 -0.02 49.35
CA ALA A 220 82.79 0.80 50.16
C ALA A 220 83.70 1.68 49.27
N GLY A 221 83.82 2.97 49.62
CA GLY A 221 84.65 3.94 48.91
C GLY A 221 83.94 5.19 48.39
N GLN A 222 82.61 5.30 48.51
CA GLN A 222 81.85 6.50 48.18
C GLN A 222 80.99 6.96 49.36
N ALA A 223 81.16 8.21 49.80
CA ALA A 223 80.23 8.87 50.70
C ALA A 223 78.91 9.17 49.97
N PRO A 224 77.75 9.12 50.64
CA PRO A 224 76.46 9.41 50.00
C PRO A 224 76.43 10.89 49.54
N PRO A 225 76.19 11.16 48.24
CA PRO A 225 76.26 12.52 47.74
C PRO A 225 75.04 13.35 48.15
N LEU A 226 75.19 14.23 49.13
CA LEU A 226 74.38 15.46 49.24
C LEU A 226 74.74 16.44 48.10
N LEU A 227 74.84 15.99 46.85
CA LEU A 227 75.23 16.80 45.70
C LEU A 227 74.08 16.88 44.69
N TRP A 228 73.25 17.91 44.90
CA TRP A 228 72.28 18.38 43.90
C TRP A 228 73.05 19.02 42.73
N THR A 229 73.51 18.21 41.77
CA THR A 229 74.25 18.73 40.61
C THR A 229 73.32 19.36 39.58
N MET A 230 73.43 20.68 39.38
CA MET A 230 72.84 21.38 38.25
C MET A 230 73.40 20.85 36.92
N LYS A 231 72.65 19.96 36.27
CA LYS A 231 72.78 19.66 34.84
C LYS A 231 71.40 19.63 34.19
N GLY A 232 71.17 20.58 33.28
CA GLY A 232 69.93 20.73 32.54
C GLY A 232 69.72 19.60 31.54
N SER A 233 68.62 18.88 31.70
CA SER A 233 67.90 18.19 30.62
C SER A 233 66.41 18.44 30.85
N ARG A 234 65.63 18.57 29.77
CA ARG A 234 64.17 18.54 29.85
C ARG A 234 63.73 17.09 29.99
N ASP A 235 63.55 16.64 31.22
CA ASP A 235 62.86 15.41 31.58
C ASP A 235 62.11 15.65 32.90
N GLU A 236 60.95 15.02 33.08
CA GLU A 236 60.14 15.13 34.29
C GLU A 236 60.80 14.41 35.47
N ARG A 237 61.69 15.11 36.18
CA ARG A 237 62.37 14.56 37.35
C ARG A 237 61.43 14.55 38.54
N GLU A 238 60.83 13.38 38.77
CA GLU A 238 60.04 13.04 39.95
C GLU A 238 60.70 13.55 41.24
N TYR A 239 60.10 14.56 41.88
CA TYR A 239 60.63 15.22 43.08
C TYR A 239 60.50 14.31 44.32
N ARG A 240 61.32 13.25 44.39
CA ARG A 240 61.43 12.40 45.58
C ARG A 240 62.06 13.18 46.72
N VAL A 241 61.21 13.66 47.64
CA VAL A 241 61.60 14.19 48.95
C VAL A 241 62.51 13.17 49.64
N PRO A 242 63.80 13.48 49.92
CA PRO A 242 64.73 12.50 50.46
C PRO A 242 64.35 12.08 51.88
N THR A 243 64.22 10.78 52.14
CA THR A 243 63.94 10.13 53.45
C THR A 243 62.67 10.56 54.20
N GLU A 244 61.98 9.60 54.80
CA GLU A 244 60.64 9.79 55.38
C GLU A 244 60.52 10.75 56.59
N ARG A 245 61.61 11.36 57.08
CA ARG A 245 61.64 12.10 58.36
C ARG A 245 62.18 13.53 58.23
N VAL A 246 63.30 13.73 57.52
CA VAL A 246 64.00 15.03 57.39
C VAL A 246 64.20 15.34 55.91
N VAL A 247 63.84 16.55 55.48
CA VAL A 247 63.81 16.98 54.07
C VAL A 247 65.17 17.53 53.62
N GLY A 248 65.88 18.24 54.49
CA GLY A 248 67.23 18.78 54.22
C GLY A 248 67.50 20.14 54.89
N LEU A 249 68.62 20.76 54.54
CA LEU A 249 68.94 22.14 54.90
C LEU A 249 68.08 23.10 54.07
N ALA A 250 67.45 24.11 54.72
CA ALA A 250 66.45 24.95 54.06
C ALA A 250 66.99 25.73 52.85
N TRP A 251 68.23 26.25 52.91
CA TRP A 251 68.86 26.96 51.79
C TRP A 251 69.04 26.08 50.52
N ARG A 252 68.93 24.75 50.63
CA ARG A 252 69.01 23.82 49.49
C ARG A 252 67.66 23.53 48.85
N CYS A 253 66.56 23.95 49.48
CA CYS A 253 65.18 23.72 49.03
C CYS A 253 64.57 24.96 48.35
N ILE A 254 65.38 25.99 48.08
CA ILE A 254 65.00 27.20 47.35
C ILE A 254 65.72 27.26 46.00
N GLN A 255 65.02 27.73 44.97
CA GLN A 255 65.54 27.94 43.61
C GLN A 255 65.75 29.44 43.40
N CYS A 256 67.01 29.87 43.25
CA CYS A 256 67.38 31.26 43.01
C CYS A 256 68.51 31.36 41.98
N ASP A 257 68.75 32.55 41.43
CA ASP A 257 69.97 32.80 40.66
C ASP A 257 71.22 32.60 41.53
N GLN A 258 72.34 32.24 40.90
CA GLN A 258 73.62 32.04 41.60
C GLN A 258 74.07 33.28 42.40
N GLN A 259 73.77 34.48 41.90
CA GLN A 259 74.03 35.77 42.58
C GLN A 259 73.31 35.92 43.93
N TYR A 260 72.18 35.25 44.15
CA TYR A 260 71.40 35.33 45.41
C TYR A 260 71.60 34.12 46.33
N LEU A 261 72.33 33.09 45.89
CA LEU A 261 72.59 31.90 46.71
C LEU A 261 73.36 32.20 48.01
N PRO A 262 74.36 33.11 48.05
CA PRO A 262 75.02 33.50 49.31
C PRO A 262 74.08 34.17 50.30
N LEU A 263 73.15 35.01 49.81
CA LEU A 263 72.11 35.63 50.62
C LEU A 263 71.24 34.57 51.30
N PHE A 264 70.71 33.60 50.55
CA PHE A 264 69.86 32.55 51.12
C PHE A 264 70.63 31.60 52.04
N ARG A 265 71.92 31.31 51.77
CA ARG A 265 72.79 30.59 52.72
C ARG A 265 72.90 31.32 54.06
N ARG A 266 73.09 32.66 54.05
CA ARG A 266 73.17 33.49 55.27
C ARG A 266 71.82 33.59 55.99
N LEU A 267 70.72 33.80 55.26
CA LEU A 267 69.37 33.98 55.84
C LEU A 267 68.75 32.68 56.39
N LEU A 268 69.18 31.51 55.89
CA LEU A 268 68.67 30.19 56.29
C LEU A 268 69.76 29.34 56.97
N LEU A 269 70.78 29.98 57.55
CA LEU A 269 71.88 29.29 58.21
C LEU A 269 71.38 28.50 59.42
N GLY A 270 71.75 27.22 59.48
CA GLY A 270 71.32 26.31 60.55
C GLY A 270 69.80 26.04 60.60
N ALA A 271 69.07 26.33 59.52
CA ALA A 271 67.66 25.96 59.38
C ALA A 271 67.51 24.59 58.70
N VAL A 272 66.89 23.63 59.40
CA VAL A 272 66.61 22.27 58.88
C VAL A 272 65.11 22.10 58.64
N LEU A 273 64.72 21.62 57.46
CA LEU A 273 63.35 21.25 57.14
C LEU A 273 63.06 19.80 57.54
N VAL A 274 62.03 19.58 58.36
CA VAL A 274 61.59 18.25 58.85
C VAL A 274 60.11 17.99 58.52
N LYS A 275 59.70 16.72 58.53
CA LYS A 275 58.30 16.36 58.26
C LYS A 275 57.35 16.76 59.41
N ASN A 276 57.74 16.45 60.66
CA ASN A 276 56.90 16.58 61.87
C ASN A 276 57.69 17.21 63.05
N VAL A 277 56.99 17.86 64.01
CA VAL A 277 57.61 18.38 65.26
C VAL A 277 58.33 17.28 66.04
N GLN A 278 57.78 16.06 66.06
CA GLN A 278 58.41 14.91 66.71
C GLN A 278 59.82 14.62 66.15
N VAL A 279 60.03 14.80 64.84
CA VAL A 279 61.35 14.61 64.22
C VAL A 279 62.31 15.75 64.59
N ALA A 280 61.82 16.99 64.72
CA ALA A 280 62.63 18.09 65.25
C ALA A 280 63.08 17.82 66.70
N GLN A 281 62.17 17.34 67.55
CA GLN A 281 62.49 16.96 68.93
C GLN A 281 63.51 15.80 69.00
N GLU A 282 63.36 14.78 68.14
CA GLU A 282 64.33 13.69 68.03
C GLU A 282 65.72 14.15 67.57
N LEU A 283 65.78 15.02 66.56
CA LEU A 283 67.02 15.56 66.02
C LEU A 283 67.73 16.47 67.03
N LEU A 284 66.99 17.32 67.73
CA LEU A 284 67.52 18.21 68.78
C LEU A 284 68.00 17.43 70.01
N ALA A 285 67.23 16.43 70.47
CA ALA A 285 67.68 15.56 71.57
C ALA A 285 68.93 14.75 71.19
N TRP A 286 69.05 14.34 69.93
CA TRP A 286 70.21 13.59 69.41
C TRP A 286 71.46 14.46 69.28
N THR A 287 71.37 15.68 68.74
CA THR A 287 72.54 16.56 68.62
C THR A 287 73.07 16.99 70.00
N VAL A 288 72.16 17.24 70.96
CA VAL A 288 72.52 17.52 72.36
C VAL A 288 73.18 16.31 73.03
N SER A 289 72.64 15.09 72.86
CA SER A 289 73.16 13.89 73.53
C SER A 289 74.57 13.48 73.08
N ARG A 290 74.99 13.85 71.86
CA ARG A 290 76.33 13.61 71.32
C ARG A 290 77.40 14.62 71.77
N GLY A 291 77.07 15.54 72.68
CA GLY A 291 78.07 16.34 73.41
C GLY A 291 78.39 17.73 72.85
N PHE A 292 77.61 18.24 71.90
CA PHE A 292 77.66 19.63 71.43
C PHE A 292 77.01 20.58 72.46
N SER A 293 77.59 20.63 73.66
CA SER A 293 77.07 21.38 74.82
C SER A 293 78.03 22.48 75.28
N GLN A 294 77.50 23.61 75.75
CA GLN A 294 78.30 24.67 76.36
C GLN A 294 78.99 24.19 77.64
N GLY A 295 80.18 24.72 77.94
CA GLY A 295 81.08 24.17 78.96
C GLY A 295 80.61 24.37 80.41
N GLY A 296 80.77 23.33 81.23
CA GLY A 296 80.44 23.33 82.67
C GLY A 296 81.10 22.20 83.46
N ALA A 297 82.36 22.41 83.88
CA ALA A 297 83.12 21.72 84.93
C ALA A 297 82.78 20.26 85.37
N SER A 298 83.66 19.32 84.99
CA SER A 298 84.30 18.27 85.84
C SER A 298 83.48 17.24 86.67
N PRO A 299 84.05 16.06 87.01
CA PRO A 299 84.94 15.21 86.19
C PRO A 299 84.65 13.69 86.29
N GLY A 300 85.03 12.91 85.27
CA GLY A 300 85.28 11.47 85.38
C GLY A 300 84.30 10.54 84.66
N GLY A 301 84.80 9.36 84.27
CA GLY A 301 84.07 8.35 83.49
C GLY A 301 84.56 8.27 82.04
N ALA A 302 85.14 7.14 81.63
CA ALA A 302 85.71 6.96 80.30
C ALA A 302 85.02 5.83 79.54
N SER A 303 84.63 6.10 78.28
CA SER A 303 84.33 5.10 77.26
C SER A 303 84.52 5.76 75.87
N PRO A 304 84.91 5.02 74.81
CA PRO A 304 85.39 5.63 73.58
C PRO A 304 84.26 6.06 72.62
N ALA A 305 84.43 7.23 72.00
CA ALA A 305 83.61 7.67 70.87
C ALA A 305 84.23 7.23 69.53
N PRO A 306 83.43 6.99 68.47
CA PRO A 306 83.97 6.75 67.13
C PRO A 306 84.66 8.00 66.56
N THR A 307 85.72 7.78 65.81
CA THR A 307 86.61 8.83 65.25
C THR A 307 86.02 9.48 63.99
N GLY A 308 86.14 10.81 63.86
CA GLY A 308 85.88 11.49 62.58
C GLY A 308 85.91 13.02 62.64
N ILE A 309 85.22 13.61 63.62
CA ILE A 309 85.00 15.07 63.68
C ILE A 309 86.16 15.79 64.39
N SER A 310 86.63 16.90 63.81
CA SER A 310 87.65 17.76 64.44
C SER A 310 87.13 18.37 65.74
N ARG A 311 87.93 18.30 66.81
CA ARG A 311 87.53 18.77 68.16
C ARG A 311 87.60 20.28 68.37
N ASP A 312 88.14 21.02 67.41
CA ASP A 312 88.34 22.47 67.55
C ASP A 312 87.09 23.31 67.15
N ALA A 313 86.05 22.66 66.60
CA ALA A 313 84.73 23.27 66.40
C ALA A 313 84.04 23.55 67.76
N ARG A 314 84.24 24.77 68.28
CA ARG A 314 83.89 25.18 69.66
C ARG A 314 82.38 25.17 69.96
N GLY A 315 81.86 24.01 70.39
CA GLY A 315 80.58 23.92 71.12
C GLY A 315 79.34 24.37 70.35
N TYR A 316 79.42 24.43 69.01
CA TYR A 316 78.30 24.87 68.16
C TYR A 316 77.41 23.69 67.79
N LEU A 317 76.12 23.80 68.10
CA LEU A 317 75.08 22.99 67.47
C LEU A 317 74.79 23.59 66.09
N PRO A 318 75.00 22.87 64.98
CA PRO A 318 74.90 23.45 63.63
C PRO A 318 73.45 23.81 63.22
N PHE A 319 72.46 23.32 63.96
CA PHE A 319 71.04 23.60 63.70
C PHE A 319 70.51 24.57 64.75
N GLN A 320 70.27 25.82 64.34
CA GLN A 320 69.68 26.85 65.18
C GLN A 320 68.15 26.72 65.25
N MET A 321 67.53 26.24 64.17
CA MET A 321 66.08 26.08 64.04
C MET A 321 65.70 24.87 63.18
N MET A 322 64.60 24.21 63.54
CA MET A 322 64.06 23.06 62.84
C MET A 322 62.59 23.34 62.50
N VAL A 323 62.27 23.37 61.21
CA VAL A 323 60.98 23.85 60.71
C VAL A 323 60.20 22.71 60.08
N THR A 324 58.95 22.55 60.45
CA THR A 324 58.07 21.52 59.88
C THR A 324 57.47 21.94 58.54
N LEU A 325 57.02 20.96 57.75
CA LEU A 325 56.20 21.19 56.56
C LEU A 325 54.91 22.01 56.82
N ARG A 326 54.48 22.15 58.09
CA ARG A 326 53.34 22.96 58.52
C ARG A 326 53.75 24.31 59.12
N GLY A 327 54.99 24.75 58.90
CA GLY A 327 55.53 26.04 59.36
C GLY A 327 55.74 26.15 60.87
N GLN A 328 55.66 25.04 61.63
CA GLN A 328 55.95 25.06 63.07
C GLN A 328 57.47 25.05 63.26
N VAL A 329 58.01 25.97 64.06
CA VAL A 329 59.46 26.18 64.23
C VAL A 329 59.89 25.77 65.63
N LEU A 330 60.81 24.81 65.75
CA LEU A 330 61.49 24.49 67.00
C LEU A 330 62.89 25.12 67.00
N HIS A 331 63.14 26.06 67.90
CA HIS A 331 64.47 26.64 68.10
C HIS A 331 65.33 25.74 68.99
N ARG A 332 66.66 25.80 68.80
CA ARG A 332 67.67 25.10 69.61
C ARG A 332 67.45 25.26 71.12
N ASP A 333 67.04 26.45 71.55
CA ASP A 333 66.89 26.82 72.96
C ASP A 333 65.55 26.32 73.57
N GLY A 334 64.85 25.38 72.91
CA GLY A 334 63.65 24.71 73.40
C GLY A 334 62.31 25.40 73.06
N TRP A 335 62.34 26.57 72.44
CA TRP A 335 61.13 27.33 72.09
C TRP A 335 60.46 26.76 70.85
N LEU A 336 59.20 26.34 70.98
CA LEU A 336 58.34 25.95 69.85
C LEU A 336 57.44 27.13 69.46
N VAL A 337 57.70 27.75 68.33
CA VAL A 337 56.79 28.73 67.71
C VAL A 337 55.71 27.96 66.96
N GLY A 338 54.45 28.17 67.36
CA GLY A 338 53.30 27.63 66.65
C GLY A 338 53.26 28.18 65.23
N GLY A 339 53.26 27.29 64.24
CA GLY A 339 53.22 27.67 62.84
C GLY A 339 51.98 28.49 62.51
N SER A 340 52.14 29.48 61.62
CA SER A 340 51.12 30.48 61.30
C SER A 340 49.99 29.93 60.42
N GLY A 341 49.26 28.94 60.94
CA GLY A 341 47.91 28.60 60.50
C GLY A 341 46.94 29.71 60.89
N LYS A 342 47.09 30.89 60.27
CA LYS A 342 45.99 31.84 60.12
C LYS A 342 44.91 31.18 59.28
N ASP A 343 43.67 31.62 59.46
CA ASP A 343 42.50 31.09 58.75
C ASP A 343 42.72 31.08 57.23
N GLY A 344 42.21 30.05 56.56
CA GLY A 344 42.62 29.62 55.21
C GLY A 344 42.23 30.52 54.03
N SER A 345 42.28 31.84 54.19
CA SER A 345 41.94 32.85 53.18
C SER A 345 43.14 33.65 52.65
N GLN A 346 44.35 33.42 53.16
CA GLN A 346 45.58 34.07 52.67
C GLN A 346 46.70 33.04 52.45
N GLN A 347 47.10 32.86 51.17
CA GLN A 347 48.33 32.16 50.82
C GLN A 347 49.55 32.98 51.28
N GLY A 348 50.63 32.29 51.67
CA GLY A 348 51.90 32.92 52.02
C GLY A 348 52.61 33.58 50.84
N LEU A 349 53.47 34.55 51.12
CA LEU A 349 54.27 35.27 50.12
C LEU A 349 55.15 34.35 49.25
N MET A 350 55.70 33.28 49.83
CA MET A 350 56.53 32.31 49.10
C MET A 350 55.70 31.42 48.17
N ALA A 351 54.49 31.05 48.57
CA ALA A 351 53.56 30.29 47.73
C ALA A 351 53.03 31.14 46.57
N TYR A 352 52.77 32.42 46.84
CA TYR A 352 52.33 33.39 45.86
C TYR A 352 53.35 33.61 44.72
N GLU A 353 54.63 33.88 45.02
CA GLU A 353 55.64 34.12 43.96
C GLU A 353 55.98 32.82 43.19
N ARG A 354 55.87 31.65 43.82
CA ARG A 354 55.96 30.34 43.14
C ARG A 354 54.84 30.19 42.10
N GLU A 355 53.59 30.39 42.50
CA GLU A 355 52.42 30.23 41.63
C GLU A 355 52.50 31.19 40.42
N LEU A 356 52.98 32.42 40.64
CA LEU A 356 53.25 33.41 39.60
C LEU A 356 54.30 32.95 38.55
N HIS A 357 55.25 32.11 38.94
CA HIS A 357 56.31 31.58 38.08
C HIS A 357 55.87 30.31 37.30
N GLU A 358 54.99 29.48 37.87
CA GLU A 358 54.52 28.23 37.25
C GLU A 358 53.34 28.46 36.28
N LEU A 359 52.38 29.34 36.62
CA LEU A 359 51.22 29.63 35.79
C LEU A 359 51.53 30.05 34.33
N PRO A 360 52.60 30.79 33.99
CA PRO A 360 52.98 31.08 32.61
C PRO A 360 53.32 29.83 31.78
N GLN A 361 53.88 28.78 32.40
CA GLN A 361 54.22 27.53 31.71
C GLN A 361 52.95 26.72 31.43
N LEU A 362 52.12 26.52 32.46
CA LEU A 362 50.79 25.89 32.33
C LEU A 362 49.89 26.63 31.31
N LEU A 363 49.94 27.96 31.27
CA LEU A 363 49.22 28.75 30.27
C LEU A 363 49.71 28.46 28.85
N SER A 364 51.01 28.29 28.65
CA SER A 364 51.58 27.94 27.34
C SER A 364 51.20 26.52 26.88
N GLU A 365 51.09 25.57 27.82
CA GLU A 365 50.63 24.20 27.57
C GLU A 365 49.15 24.18 27.19
N HIS A 366 48.28 24.88 27.94
CA HIS A 366 46.86 25.02 27.57
C HIS A 366 46.66 25.77 26.25
N VAL A 367 47.51 26.76 25.90
CA VAL A 367 47.51 27.40 24.58
C VAL A 367 47.87 26.39 23.48
N ALA A 368 48.91 25.58 23.69
CA ALA A 368 49.32 24.55 22.73
C ALA A 368 48.22 23.49 22.52
N LEU A 369 47.58 23.03 23.61
CA LEU A 369 46.47 22.07 23.57
C LEU A 369 45.26 22.62 22.80
N VAL A 370 44.84 23.87 23.07
CA VAL A 370 43.74 24.52 22.33
C VAL A 370 44.07 24.64 20.84
N ASN A 371 45.31 25.00 20.48
CA ASN A 371 45.74 25.06 19.08
C ASN A 371 45.73 23.67 18.41
N GLN A 372 46.18 22.63 19.11
CA GLN A 372 46.15 21.24 18.59
C GLN A 372 44.72 20.77 18.36
N LEU A 373 43.82 20.97 19.32
CA LEU A 373 42.41 20.57 19.21
C LEU A 373 41.69 21.35 18.10
N ASN A 374 41.97 22.65 17.94
CA ASN A 374 41.43 23.46 16.84
C ASN A 374 41.92 22.98 15.46
N ASN A 375 43.18 22.54 15.34
CA ASN A 375 43.68 21.96 14.10
C ASN A 375 42.95 20.65 13.75
N MET A 376 42.77 19.75 14.74
CA MET A 376 41.99 18.51 14.55
C MET A 376 40.53 18.79 14.19
N LEU A 377 39.91 19.79 14.83
CA LEU A 377 38.53 20.21 14.53
C LEU A 377 38.38 20.70 13.08
N ASN A 378 39.34 21.51 12.60
CA ASN A 378 39.41 21.96 11.22
C ASN A 378 39.58 20.80 10.22
N GLU A 379 40.48 19.84 10.51
CA GLU A 379 40.70 18.66 9.67
C GLU A 379 39.43 17.80 9.52
N VAL A 380 38.72 17.55 10.63
CA VAL A 380 37.43 16.84 10.63
C VAL A 380 36.37 17.62 9.86
N GLN A 381 36.31 18.95 10.02
CA GLN A 381 35.37 19.79 9.28
C GLN A 381 35.62 19.76 7.76
N TYR A 382 36.86 19.91 7.31
CA TYR A 382 37.22 19.81 5.89
C TYR A 382 36.88 18.43 5.31
N ALA A 383 37.11 17.35 6.07
CA ALA A 383 36.72 16.00 5.68
C ALA A 383 35.20 15.83 5.60
N GLN A 384 34.45 16.44 6.52
CA GLN A 384 32.99 16.41 6.55
C GLN A 384 32.38 17.17 5.36
N ASP A 385 32.83 18.39 5.09
CA ASP A 385 32.34 19.19 3.95
C ASP A 385 32.70 18.53 2.60
N GLY A 386 33.88 17.91 2.47
CA GLY A 386 34.22 17.08 1.31
C GLY A 386 33.25 15.91 1.10
N ARG A 387 32.98 15.11 2.14
CA ARG A 387 31.98 14.01 2.10
C ARG A 387 30.57 14.54 1.78
N ARG A 388 30.21 15.72 2.27
CA ARG A 388 28.91 16.36 2.02
C ARG A 388 28.77 16.80 0.55
N ILE A 389 29.84 17.33 -0.05
CA ILE A 389 29.88 17.61 -1.50
C ILE A 389 29.72 16.31 -2.30
N GLU A 390 30.45 15.24 -1.96
CA GLU A 390 30.28 13.91 -2.58
C GLU A 390 28.85 13.36 -2.43
N GLN A 391 28.20 13.57 -1.29
CA GLN A 391 26.81 13.17 -1.10
C GLN A 391 25.90 13.92 -2.10
N THR A 392 26.11 15.22 -2.34
CA THR A 392 25.31 15.98 -3.32
C THR A 392 25.59 15.62 -4.78
N THR A 393 26.78 15.10 -5.13
CA THR A 393 27.05 14.60 -6.49
C THR A 393 26.40 13.23 -6.69
N VAL A 394 26.54 12.33 -5.73
CA VAL A 394 25.85 11.02 -5.68
C VAL A 394 24.32 11.18 -5.73
N ASP A 395 23.76 12.20 -5.08
CA ASP A 395 22.32 12.50 -5.16
C ASP A 395 21.88 12.99 -6.56
N LYS A 396 22.70 13.79 -7.24
CA LYS A 396 22.44 14.22 -8.63
C LYS A 396 22.58 13.06 -9.62
N GLU A 397 23.47 12.10 -9.36
CA GLU A 397 23.58 10.86 -10.14
C GLU A 397 22.34 9.97 -9.92
N LEU A 398 21.92 9.77 -8.67
CA LEU A 398 20.73 8.99 -8.32
C LEU A 398 19.46 9.59 -8.95
N GLN A 399 19.29 10.91 -8.90
CA GLN A 399 18.16 11.61 -9.56
C GLN A 399 18.11 11.35 -11.07
N LYS A 400 19.26 11.36 -11.77
CA LYS A 400 19.33 11.06 -13.21
C LYS A 400 18.94 9.61 -13.50
N ILE A 401 19.40 8.65 -12.69
CA ILE A 401 19.06 7.24 -12.87
C ILE A 401 17.57 7.00 -12.58
N VAL A 402 17.01 7.58 -11.52
CA VAL A 402 15.57 7.49 -11.22
C VAL A 402 14.73 8.11 -12.33
N ALA A 403 15.16 9.22 -12.93
CA ALA A 403 14.49 9.81 -14.10
C ALA A 403 14.50 8.84 -15.31
N ARG A 404 15.66 8.26 -15.64
CA ARG A 404 15.83 7.24 -16.69
C ARG A 404 15.00 5.98 -16.41
N ILE A 405 14.91 5.52 -15.17
CA ILE A 405 14.06 4.38 -14.77
C ILE A 405 12.59 4.71 -14.99
N ASN A 406 12.14 5.93 -14.66
CA ASN A 406 10.76 6.36 -14.87
C ASN A 406 10.42 6.53 -16.36
N GLU A 407 11.37 6.99 -17.18
CA GLU A 407 11.24 7.03 -18.64
C GLU A 407 11.14 5.61 -19.23
N LEU A 408 12.07 4.71 -18.88
CA LEU A 408 12.05 3.31 -19.32
C LEU A 408 10.80 2.56 -18.85
N ASN A 409 10.33 2.79 -17.62
CA ASN A 409 9.05 2.26 -17.13
C ASN A 409 7.87 2.72 -18.02
N ARG A 410 7.83 3.99 -18.43
CA ARG A 410 6.77 4.53 -19.31
C ARG A 410 6.82 3.89 -20.69
N VAL A 411 8.00 3.74 -21.28
CA VAL A 411 8.17 3.09 -22.58
C VAL A 411 7.70 1.64 -22.50
N VAL A 412 8.22 0.85 -21.56
CA VAL A 412 7.84 -0.57 -21.33
C VAL A 412 6.33 -0.75 -21.12
N VAL A 413 5.66 0.16 -20.39
CA VAL A 413 4.21 0.10 -20.21
C VAL A 413 3.47 0.41 -21.52
N SER A 414 3.95 1.39 -22.30
CA SER A 414 3.33 1.74 -23.58
C SER A 414 3.50 0.65 -24.65
N THR A 415 4.69 0.06 -24.78
CA THR A 415 4.97 -1.01 -25.74
C THR A 415 4.28 -2.32 -25.35
N GLN A 416 4.13 -2.60 -24.06
CA GLN A 416 3.31 -3.71 -23.59
C GLN A 416 1.80 -3.48 -23.86
N GLN A 417 1.27 -2.27 -23.65
CA GLN A 417 -0.13 -1.97 -24.01
C GLN A 417 -0.39 -2.09 -25.53
N GLU A 418 0.59 -1.72 -26.36
CA GLU A 418 0.51 -1.91 -27.81
C GLU A 418 0.57 -3.39 -28.22
N GLN A 419 1.45 -4.18 -27.58
CA GLN A 419 1.49 -5.64 -27.72
C GLN A 419 0.14 -6.28 -27.34
N GLU A 420 -0.43 -5.94 -26.18
CA GLU A 420 -1.71 -6.48 -25.70
C GLU A 420 -2.86 -6.13 -26.66
N ARG A 421 -2.92 -4.89 -27.17
CA ARG A 421 -3.89 -4.49 -28.21
C ARG A 421 -3.75 -5.36 -29.47
N LEU A 422 -2.55 -5.45 -30.05
CA LEU A 422 -2.31 -6.23 -31.26
C LEU A 422 -2.57 -7.74 -31.04
N GLN A 423 -2.34 -8.28 -29.85
CA GLN A 423 -2.77 -9.64 -29.52
C GLN A 423 -4.29 -9.81 -29.51
N THR A 424 -5.06 -8.84 -29.00
CA THR A 424 -6.53 -8.89 -29.06
C THR A 424 -7.06 -8.74 -30.49
N GLU A 425 -6.50 -7.83 -31.29
CA GLU A 425 -6.83 -7.68 -32.71
C GLU A 425 -6.52 -8.95 -33.50
N LEU A 426 -5.35 -9.57 -33.27
CA LEU A 426 -4.96 -10.82 -33.90
C LEU A 426 -5.88 -12.00 -33.52
N ARG A 427 -6.30 -12.10 -32.25
CA ARG A 427 -7.29 -13.10 -31.80
C ARG A 427 -8.63 -12.92 -32.51
N LEU A 428 -9.11 -11.69 -32.64
CA LEU A 428 -10.35 -11.36 -33.37
C LEU A 428 -10.21 -11.63 -34.88
N ALA A 429 -9.07 -11.25 -35.49
CA ALA A 429 -8.82 -11.50 -36.91
C ALA A 429 -8.79 -13.00 -37.22
N ASN A 430 -8.13 -13.80 -36.39
CA ASN A 430 -8.09 -15.26 -36.50
C ASN A 430 -9.48 -15.90 -36.34
N SER A 431 -10.30 -15.46 -35.38
CA SER A 431 -11.64 -16.03 -35.20
C SER A 431 -12.57 -15.73 -36.37
N ILE A 432 -12.44 -14.55 -36.99
CA ILE A 432 -13.19 -14.21 -38.22
C ILE A 432 -12.64 -14.96 -39.44
N GLU A 433 -11.33 -15.21 -39.53
CA GLU A 433 -10.74 -16.06 -40.58
C GLU A 433 -11.30 -17.48 -40.50
N GLN A 434 -11.38 -18.07 -39.30
CA GLN A 434 -11.99 -19.39 -39.07
C GLN A 434 -13.48 -19.42 -39.45
N GLN A 435 -14.25 -18.36 -39.15
CA GLN A 435 -15.65 -18.24 -39.57
C GLN A 435 -15.78 -18.18 -41.09
N VAL A 436 -14.97 -17.37 -41.78
CA VAL A 436 -14.99 -17.27 -43.25
C VAL A 436 -14.49 -18.56 -43.90
N ALA A 437 -13.54 -19.27 -43.29
CA ALA A 437 -13.09 -20.59 -43.74
C ALA A 437 -14.23 -21.63 -43.63
N ALA A 438 -15.02 -21.60 -42.56
CA ALA A 438 -16.20 -22.44 -42.41
C ALA A 438 -17.31 -22.08 -43.42
N GLU A 439 -17.54 -20.79 -43.70
CA GLU A 439 -18.44 -20.36 -44.80
C GLU A 439 -17.97 -20.90 -46.16
N VAL A 440 -16.66 -20.82 -46.47
CA VAL A 440 -16.07 -21.35 -47.70
C VAL A 440 -16.30 -22.85 -47.82
N ILE A 441 -15.97 -23.63 -46.79
CA ILE A 441 -16.14 -25.10 -46.79
C ILE A 441 -17.62 -25.48 -46.96
N GLY A 442 -18.54 -24.75 -46.31
CA GLY A 442 -19.98 -24.94 -46.50
C GLY A 442 -20.45 -24.65 -47.93
N LEU A 443 -19.98 -23.55 -48.52
CA LEU A 443 -20.29 -23.19 -49.91
C LEU A 443 -19.66 -24.17 -50.92
N GLU A 444 -18.48 -24.71 -50.64
CA GLU A 444 -17.84 -25.76 -51.46
C GLU A 444 -18.67 -27.04 -51.45
N GLN A 445 -19.14 -27.48 -50.27
CA GLN A 445 -20.05 -28.63 -50.14
C GLN A 445 -21.40 -28.38 -50.82
N GLU A 446 -21.98 -27.19 -50.69
CA GLU A 446 -23.21 -26.82 -51.42
C GLU A 446 -23.02 -26.86 -52.95
N VAL A 447 -21.89 -26.37 -53.46
CA VAL A 447 -21.58 -26.37 -54.89
C VAL A 447 -21.38 -27.80 -55.40
N GLN A 448 -20.67 -28.65 -54.66
CA GLN A 448 -20.54 -30.08 -55.01
C GLN A 448 -21.90 -30.80 -54.99
N ALA A 449 -22.71 -30.59 -53.95
CA ALA A 449 -24.05 -31.17 -53.87
C ALA A 449 -25.02 -30.59 -54.92
N ALA A 450 -24.77 -29.39 -55.45
CA ALA A 450 -25.49 -28.85 -56.60
C ALA A 450 -25.00 -29.45 -57.93
N GLN A 451 -23.69 -29.66 -58.10
CA GLN A 451 -23.10 -30.31 -59.27
C GLN A 451 -23.61 -31.74 -59.44
N GLU A 452 -23.59 -32.54 -58.37
CA GLU A 452 -24.02 -33.95 -58.47
C GLU A 452 -25.55 -34.06 -58.68
N ARG A 453 -26.36 -33.15 -58.11
CA ARG A 453 -27.81 -33.08 -58.45
C ARG A 453 -28.05 -32.73 -59.91
N VAL A 454 -27.30 -31.80 -60.50
CA VAL A 454 -27.38 -31.52 -61.95
C VAL A 454 -26.97 -32.74 -62.76
N ARG A 455 -25.90 -33.43 -62.38
CA ARG A 455 -25.41 -34.64 -63.04
C ARG A 455 -26.41 -35.81 -63.01
N VAL A 456 -27.08 -36.01 -61.88
CA VAL A 456 -28.17 -36.99 -61.74
C VAL A 456 -29.37 -36.60 -62.61
N HIS A 457 -29.75 -35.32 -62.65
CA HIS A 457 -30.82 -34.86 -63.53
C HIS A 457 -30.46 -35.00 -65.02
N GLU A 458 -29.24 -34.65 -65.44
CA GLU A 458 -28.76 -34.90 -66.80
C GLU A 458 -28.81 -36.39 -67.19
N LYS A 459 -28.46 -37.29 -66.26
CA LYS A 459 -28.57 -38.75 -66.49
C LYS A 459 -30.04 -39.15 -66.68
N SER A 460 -30.92 -38.72 -65.79
CA SER A 460 -32.36 -39.03 -65.90
C SER A 460 -33.02 -38.44 -67.15
N GLN A 461 -32.58 -37.26 -67.62
CA GLN A 461 -33.05 -36.69 -68.89
C GLN A 461 -32.62 -37.53 -70.09
N ARG A 462 -31.37 -38.04 -70.10
CA ARG A 462 -30.88 -38.94 -71.16
C ARG A 462 -31.65 -40.27 -71.18
N GLU A 463 -31.95 -40.82 -70.01
CA GLU A 463 -32.75 -42.04 -69.85
C GLU A 463 -34.19 -41.84 -70.36
N ILE A 464 -34.81 -40.70 -70.03
CA ILE A 464 -36.15 -40.35 -70.54
C ILE A 464 -36.15 -40.11 -72.06
N THR A 465 -35.11 -39.50 -72.63
CA THR A 465 -35.05 -39.33 -74.10
C THR A 465 -34.95 -40.65 -74.84
N VAL A 466 -34.19 -41.63 -74.33
CA VAL A 466 -34.12 -42.98 -74.93
C VAL A 466 -35.47 -43.67 -74.86
N GLN A 467 -36.18 -43.61 -73.72
CA GLN A 467 -37.53 -44.17 -73.60
C GLN A 467 -38.55 -43.50 -74.54
N VAL A 468 -38.40 -42.21 -74.84
CA VAL A 468 -39.23 -41.50 -75.82
C VAL A 468 -38.93 -41.96 -77.26
N GLU A 469 -37.67 -42.23 -77.59
CA GLU A 469 -37.26 -42.78 -78.90
C GLU A 469 -37.77 -44.22 -79.08
N GLU A 470 -37.66 -45.07 -78.05
CA GLU A 470 -38.23 -46.44 -78.04
C GLU A 470 -39.76 -46.43 -78.23
N LEU A 471 -40.47 -45.57 -77.51
CA LEU A 471 -41.94 -45.44 -77.64
C LEU A 471 -42.37 -44.89 -79.01
N GLN A 472 -41.57 -44.01 -79.64
CA GLN A 472 -41.82 -43.58 -81.01
C GLN A 472 -41.71 -44.75 -82.00
N HIS A 473 -40.73 -45.65 -81.81
CA HIS A 473 -40.54 -46.81 -82.66
C HIS A 473 -41.71 -47.81 -82.56
N GLU A 474 -42.22 -48.10 -81.35
CA GLU A 474 -43.44 -48.92 -81.18
C GLU A 474 -44.66 -48.34 -81.92
N ILE A 475 -44.80 -47.01 -81.95
CA ILE A 475 -45.90 -46.33 -82.62
C ILE A 475 -45.79 -46.48 -84.14
N GLU A 476 -44.58 -46.42 -84.70
CA GLU A 476 -44.34 -46.64 -86.13
C GLU A 476 -44.65 -48.08 -86.56
N GLU A 477 -44.22 -49.09 -85.79
CA GLU A 477 -44.56 -50.50 -86.07
C GLU A 477 -46.09 -50.73 -86.07
N ARG A 478 -46.79 -50.21 -85.04
CA ARG A 478 -48.26 -50.29 -84.97
C ARG A 478 -48.94 -49.56 -86.15
N ALA A 479 -48.36 -48.44 -86.61
CA ALA A 479 -48.84 -47.71 -87.79
C ALA A 479 -48.54 -48.41 -89.14
N ILE A 480 -47.63 -49.38 -89.18
CA ILE A 480 -47.40 -50.27 -90.34
C ILE A 480 -48.40 -51.43 -90.31
N ALA A 481 -48.62 -52.06 -89.14
CA ALA A 481 -49.60 -53.12 -88.97
C ALA A 481 -51.03 -52.66 -89.34
N TYR A 482 -51.43 -51.47 -88.88
CA TYR A 482 -52.75 -50.88 -89.20
C TYR A 482 -52.95 -50.61 -90.70
N ARG A 483 -51.88 -50.32 -91.46
CA ARG A 483 -51.95 -50.14 -92.91
C ARG A 483 -52.24 -51.46 -93.65
N ARG A 484 -51.61 -52.57 -93.23
CA ARG A 484 -51.89 -53.90 -93.83
C ARG A 484 -53.37 -54.30 -93.69
N GLN A 485 -54.00 -54.02 -92.55
CA GLN A 485 -55.45 -54.23 -92.37
C GLN A 485 -56.33 -53.35 -93.27
N GLN A 486 -55.87 -52.17 -93.69
CA GLN A 486 -56.63 -51.33 -94.63
C GLN A 486 -56.63 -51.87 -96.07
N ASP A 487 -55.57 -52.55 -96.50
CA ASP A 487 -55.47 -53.14 -97.85
C ASP A 487 -56.37 -54.38 -98.00
N GLU A 488 -56.47 -55.22 -96.96
CA GLU A 488 -57.44 -56.33 -96.88
C GLU A 488 -58.89 -55.81 -96.93
N LEU A 489 -59.18 -54.74 -96.17
CA LEU A 489 -60.46 -54.02 -96.26
C LEU A 489 -60.69 -53.38 -97.64
N GLY A 490 -59.63 -53.10 -98.41
CA GLY A 490 -59.69 -52.66 -99.80
C GLY A 490 -60.34 -53.69 -100.72
N GLN A 491 -59.94 -54.96 -100.59
CA GLN A 491 -60.50 -56.07 -101.38
C GLN A 491 -61.97 -56.35 -101.01
N GLY A 492 -62.33 -56.25 -99.73
CA GLY A 492 -63.73 -56.35 -99.29
C GLY A 492 -64.64 -55.22 -99.84
N ARG A 493 -64.10 -54.03 -100.11
CA ARG A 493 -64.88 -52.86 -100.56
C ARG A 493 -65.42 -52.98 -102.00
N THR A 494 -64.80 -53.77 -102.87
CA THR A 494 -65.29 -53.99 -104.24
C THR A 494 -66.47 -54.96 -104.26
N ALA A 495 -66.41 -56.07 -103.53
CA ALA A 495 -67.55 -56.95 -103.30
C ALA A 495 -68.73 -56.20 -102.63
N LEU A 496 -68.42 -55.34 -101.66
CA LEU A 496 -69.41 -54.47 -101.02
C LEU A 496 -70.04 -53.44 -101.98
N ALA A 497 -69.41 -53.10 -103.11
CA ALA A 497 -69.98 -52.17 -104.09
C ALA A 497 -71.24 -52.73 -104.77
N VAL A 498 -71.25 -54.04 -105.07
CA VAL A 498 -72.43 -54.74 -105.62
C VAL A 498 -73.58 -54.72 -104.60
N LYS A 499 -73.29 -55.07 -103.34
CA LYS A 499 -74.28 -55.00 -102.23
C LYS A 499 -74.70 -53.58 -101.84
N ARG A 500 -73.92 -52.55 -102.19
CA ARG A 500 -74.31 -51.14 -102.04
C ARG A 500 -75.36 -50.69 -103.05
N GLN A 501 -75.59 -51.41 -104.15
CA GLN A 501 -76.72 -51.15 -105.04
C GLN A 501 -78.04 -51.61 -104.40
N GLU A 502 -78.06 -52.76 -103.73
CA GLU A 502 -79.19 -53.20 -102.90
C GLU A 502 -79.43 -52.20 -101.75
N ALA A 503 -78.37 -51.77 -101.05
CA ALA A 503 -78.48 -50.81 -99.95
C ALA A 503 -78.89 -49.37 -100.34
N ARG A 504 -79.06 -49.05 -101.63
CA ARG A 504 -79.60 -47.74 -102.06
C ARG A 504 -81.09 -47.60 -101.73
N SER A 505 -81.87 -48.69 -101.73
CA SER A 505 -83.29 -48.67 -101.34
C SER A 505 -83.45 -48.37 -99.84
N LEU A 506 -82.72 -49.11 -99.00
CA LEU A 506 -82.69 -48.93 -97.53
C LEU A 506 -82.22 -47.52 -97.13
N ARG A 507 -81.33 -46.87 -97.90
CA ARG A 507 -80.90 -45.50 -97.63
C ARG A 507 -81.96 -44.44 -97.90
N GLN A 508 -83.00 -44.75 -98.68
CA GLN A 508 -84.15 -43.87 -98.89
C GLN A 508 -85.05 -43.77 -97.64
N GLN A 509 -84.90 -44.68 -96.67
CA GLN A 509 -85.55 -44.63 -95.36
C GLN A 509 -84.71 -43.85 -94.33
N LEU A 510 -83.38 -43.77 -94.50
CA LEU A 510 -82.47 -43.10 -93.57
C LEU A 510 -82.52 -41.56 -93.65
N SER A 511 -82.95 -40.99 -94.78
CA SER A 511 -83.15 -39.54 -94.92
C SER A 511 -84.29 -39.00 -94.03
N MET A 512 -85.31 -39.82 -93.72
CA MET A 512 -86.37 -39.42 -92.78
C MET A 512 -85.83 -39.23 -91.36
N PHE A 513 -85.01 -40.17 -90.87
CA PHE A 513 -84.42 -40.08 -89.54
C PHE A 513 -83.40 -38.93 -89.40
N GLN A 514 -82.72 -38.55 -90.49
CA GLN A 514 -81.79 -37.41 -90.48
C GLN A 514 -82.50 -36.05 -90.47
N ALA A 515 -83.76 -35.95 -90.92
CA ALA A 515 -84.57 -34.75 -90.73
C ALA A 515 -84.99 -34.58 -89.25
N GLN A 516 -85.44 -35.67 -88.60
CA GLN A 516 -85.83 -35.67 -87.18
C GLN A 516 -84.68 -35.26 -86.24
N ALA A 517 -83.45 -35.63 -86.57
CA ALA A 517 -82.25 -35.22 -85.84
C ALA A 517 -81.93 -33.71 -85.94
N HIS A 518 -82.53 -32.98 -86.89
CA HIS A 518 -82.38 -31.52 -87.01
C HIS A 518 -83.36 -30.77 -86.09
N ASP A 519 -84.63 -31.20 -86.03
CA ASP A 519 -85.63 -30.63 -85.11
C ASP A 519 -85.22 -30.76 -83.64
N HIS A 520 -84.66 -31.92 -83.25
CA HIS A 520 -84.11 -32.09 -81.90
C HIS A 520 -82.97 -31.13 -81.57
N LYS A 521 -82.25 -30.60 -82.57
CA LYS A 521 -81.21 -29.58 -82.36
C LYS A 521 -81.81 -28.21 -82.07
N LEU A 522 -82.92 -27.85 -82.71
CA LEU A 522 -83.67 -26.62 -82.43
C LEU A 522 -84.36 -26.69 -81.05
N GLN A 523 -84.86 -27.87 -80.66
CA GLN A 523 -85.37 -28.13 -79.32
C GLN A 523 -84.30 -27.95 -78.23
N ILE A 524 -83.03 -28.26 -78.50
CA ILE A 524 -81.93 -28.07 -77.53
C ILE A 524 -81.68 -26.57 -77.22
N GLU A 525 -81.90 -25.66 -78.16
CA GLU A 525 -81.80 -24.22 -77.86
C GLU A 525 -83.00 -23.70 -77.06
N GLN A 526 -84.20 -24.22 -77.31
CA GLN A 526 -85.37 -23.97 -76.47
C GLN A 526 -85.18 -24.55 -75.05
N GLN A 527 -84.54 -25.71 -74.92
CA GLN A 527 -84.17 -26.29 -73.62
C GLN A 527 -83.15 -25.40 -72.87
N LYS A 528 -82.21 -24.73 -73.54
CA LYS A 528 -81.31 -23.75 -72.89
C LYS A 528 -82.07 -22.55 -72.30
N GLY A 529 -83.12 -22.09 -72.97
CA GLY A 529 -84.04 -21.09 -72.39
C GLY A 529 -84.73 -21.59 -71.12
N ARG A 530 -85.19 -22.84 -71.14
CA ARG A 530 -85.77 -23.50 -69.96
C ARG A 530 -84.75 -23.75 -68.85
N ILE A 531 -83.47 -23.99 -69.17
CA ILE A 531 -82.42 -24.21 -68.17
C ILE A 531 -82.28 -22.99 -67.26
N ALA A 532 -82.22 -21.77 -67.80
CA ALA A 532 -82.15 -20.53 -67.01
C ALA A 532 -83.40 -20.27 -66.15
N GLU A 533 -84.55 -20.84 -66.52
CA GLU A 533 -85.77 -20.80 -65.70
C GLU A 533 -85.80 -21.93 -64.65
N THR A 534 -85.22 -23.10 -64.97
CA THR A 534 -84.98 -24.16 -63.97
C THR A 534 -83.84 -23.83 -63.00
N GLU A 535 -82.93 -22.92 -63.32
CA GLU A 535 -81.95 -22.37 -62.35
C GLU A 535 -82.67 -21.51 -61.29
N LYS A 536 -83.67 -20.73 -61.69
CA LYS A 536 -84.57 -20.05 -60.74
C LYS A 536 -85.42 -21.02 -59.94
N GLN A 537 -85.89 -22.12 -60.55
CA GLN A 537 -86.59 -23.18 -59.81
C GLN A 537 -85.64 -24.00 -58.92
N GLN A 538 -84.36 -24.17 -59.28
CA GLN A 538 -83.36 -24.84 -58.45
C GLN A 538 -83.16 -24.09 -57.14
N HIS A 539 -83.10 -22.77 -57.16
CA HIS A 539 -82.96 -21.99 -55.93
C HIS A 539 -84.16 -22.13 -54.97
N LEU A 540 -85.36 -22.41 -55.51
CA LEU A 540 -86.57 -22.75 -54.73
C LEU A 540 -86.57 -24.25 -54.31
N VAL A 541 -85.99 -25.11 -55.14
CA VAL A 541 -85.83 -26.55 -54.88
C VAL A 541 -84.71 -26.85 -53.87
N GLU A 542 -83.71 -25.97 -53.70
CA GLU A 542 -82.72 -26.10 -52.62
C GLU A 542 -83.32 -25.84 -51.24
N GLU A 543 -84.36 -25.01 -51.14
CA GLU A 543 -85.13 -24.85 -49.90
C GLU A 543 -86.00 -26.07 -49.61
N THR A 544 -86.67 -26.65 -50.62
CA THR A 544 -87.44 -27.89 -50.41
C THR A 544 -86.56 -29.13 -50.23
N ILE A 545 -85.36 -29.20 -50.84
CA ILE A 545 -84.38 -30.27 -50.58
C ILE A 545 -83.85 -30.23 -49.15
N LYS A 546 -83.75 -29.06 -48.51
CA LYS A 546 -83.47 -28.99 -47.05
C LYS A 546 -84.57 -29.64 -46.23
N SER A 547 -85.84 -29.47 -46.60
CA SER A 547 -86.98 -30.15 -45.98
C SER A 547 -86.93 -31.66 -46.25
N CYS A 548 -86.85 -32.08 -47.51
CA CYS A 548 -86.85 -33.49 -47.88
C CYS A 548 -85.66 -34.27 -47.32
N ARG A 549 -84.50 -33.64 -47.06
CA ARG A 549 -83.37 -34.30 -46.39
C ARG A 549 -83.72 -34.78 -44.97
N GLN A 550 -84.57 -34.07 -44.24
CA GLN A 550 -85.01 -34.45 -42.89
C GLN A 550 -86.05 -35.58 -42.88
N GLU A 551 -86.74 -35.81 -44.01
CA GLU A 551 -87.70 -36.90 -44.19
C GLU A 551 -87.03 -38.16 -44.78
N LEU A 552 -86.10 -37.97 -45.73
CA LEU A 552 -85.42 -39.07 -46.41
C LEU A 552 -84.42 -39.79 -45.48
N GLU A 553 -83.83 -39.09 -44.50
CA GLU A 553 -83.05 -39.74 -43.42
C GLU A 553 -83.89 -40.70 -42.56
N ARG A 554 -85.21 -40.47 -42.44
CA ARG A 554 -86.13 -41.38 -41.72
C ARG A 554 -86.49 -42.60 -42.58
N ALA A 555 -87.01 -42.37 -43.80
CA ALA A 555 -87.38 -43.46 -44.70
C ALA A 555 -86.21 -44.39 -45.06
N ALA A 556 -84.97 -43.87 -45.09
CA ALA A 556 -83.77 -44.65 -45.37
C ALA A 556 -83.32 -45.58 -44.22
N THR A 557 -83.79 -45.40 -42.98
CA THR A 557 -83.54 -46.37 -41.89
C THR A 557 -84.57 -47.50 -41.93
N GLU A 558 -85.85 -47.17 -42.14
CA GLU A 558 -86.95 -48.14 -42.26
C GLU A 558 -86.74 -49.13 -43.41
N ALA A 559 -86.33 -48.65 -44.59
CA ALA A 559 -86.05 -49.49 -45.76
C ALA A 559 -84.92 -50.51 -45.57
N ARG A 560 -84.02 -50.29 -44.59
CA ARG A 560 -82.93 -51.22 -44.24
C ARG A 560 -83.34 -52.31 -43.25
N ALA A 561 -84.44 -52.11 -42.51
CA ALA A 561 -85.00 -53.15 -41.64
C ALA A 561 -85.71 -54.22 -42.50
N PHE A 562 -86.66 -53.80 -43.34
CA PHE A 562 -87.46 -54.72 -44.18
C PHE A 562 -86.62 -55.56 -45.16
N THR A 563 -85.47 -55.05 -45.61
CA THR A 563 -84.56 -55.80 -46.50
C THR A 563 -83.75 -56.88 -45.78
N HIS A 564 -83.73 -56.91 -44.43
CA HIS A 564 -83.18 -58.01 -43.66
C HIS A 564 -84.23 -59.08 -43.35
N GLU A 565 -85.47 -58.68 -43.05
CA GLU A 565 -86.59 -59.60 -42.78
C GLU A 565 -86.95 -60.45 -44.00
N LEU A 566 -87.01 -59.83 -45.19
CA LEU A 566 -87.38 -60.51 -46.44
C LEU A 566 -86.52 -61.77 -46.70
N ARG A 567 -85.22 -61.68 -46.38
CA ARG A 567 -84.24 -62.74 -46.66
C ARG A 567 -84.38 -63.95 -45.73
N GLN A 568 -84.90 -63.77 -44.52
CA GLN A 568 -85.19 -64.88 -43.60
C GLN A 568 -86.47 -65.65 -44.01
N VAL A 569 -87.42 -64.98 -44.67
CA VAL A 569 -88.65 -65.61 -45.17
C VAL A 569 -88.38 -66.48 -46.41
N GLU A 570 -87.53 -66.02 -47.33
CA GLU A 570 -87.13 -66.79 -48.53
C GLU A 570 -86.47 -68.12 -48.16
N GLU A 571 -85.60 -68.12 -47.15
CA GLU A 571 -84.88 -69.32 -46.70
C GLU A 571 -85.83 -70.36 -46.07
N GLN A 572 -86.81 -69.90 -45.26
CA GLN A 572 -87.85 -70.74 -44.67
C GLN A 572 -88.80 -71.37 -45.72
N SER A 573 -89.12 -70.64 -46.81
CA SER A 573 -89.96 -71.16 -47.89
C SER A 573 -89.36 -72.41 -48.55
N SER A 574 -88.03 -72.45 -48.71
CA SER A 574 -87.33 -73.52 -49.42
C SER A 574 -87.38 -74.90 -48.73
N GLU A 575 -87.58 -74.93 -47.41
CA GLU A 575 -87.69 -76.17 -46.63
C GLU A 575 -89.12 -76.74 -46.66
N ILE A 576 -90.14 -75.88 -46.75
CA ILE A 576 -91.54 -76.28 -46.85
C ILE A 576 -91.82 -76.99 -48.19
N GLU A 577 -91.23 -76.51 -49.29
CA GLU A 577 -91.36 -77.15 -50.61
C GLU A 577 -90.83 -78.60 -50.63
N ARG A 578 -89.79 -78.91 -49.85
CA ARG A 578 -89.24 -80.27 -49.71
C ARG A 578 -90.20 -81.22 -49.02
N GLN A 579 -90.95 -80.73 -48.03
CA GLN A 579 -91.93 -81.54 -47.28
C GLN A 579 -93.18 -81.84 -48.13
N LEU A 580 -93.55 -80.93 -49.03
CA LEU A 580 -94.74 -81.05 -49.89
C LEU A 580 -94.60 -82.19 -50.91
N MET A 581 -93.43 -82.31 -51.57
CA MET A 581 -93.09 -83.42 -52.48
C MET A 581 -93.29 -84.82 -51.86
N ALA A 582 -92.97 -84.99 -50.57
CA ALA A 582 -93.08 -86.27 -49.89
C ALA A 582 -94.55 -86.72 -49.68
N LEU A 583 -95.46 -85.76 -49.48
CA LEU A 583 -96.91 -86.02 -49.35
C LEU A 583 -97.54 -86.36 -50.71
N GLU A 584 -97.16 -85.68 -51.79
CA GLU A 584 -97.70 -85.97 -53.13
C GLU A 584 -97.47 -87.43 -53.55
N GLN A 585 -96.28 -87.97 -53.25
CA GLN A 585 -95.92 -89.36 -53.58
C GLN A 585 -96.81 -90.40 -52.87
N GLN A 586 -97.34 -90.10 -51.67
CA GLN A 586 -98.32 -90.94 -50.99
C GLN A 586 -99.71 -90.86 -51.64
N THR A 587 -100.14 -89.66 -52.08
CA THR A 587 -101.45 -89.50 -52.75
C THR A 587 -101.54 -90.24 -54.09
N ALA A 588 -100.42 -90.42 -54.79
CA ALA A 588 -100.36 -91.18 -56.04
C ALA A 588 -100.73 -92.66 -55.86
N GLN A 589 -100.29 -93.29 -54.76
CA GLN A 589 -100.57 -94.71 -54.48
C GLN A 589 -102.06 -94.95 -54.21
N LEU A 590 -102.71 -94.07 -53.44
CA LEU A 590 -104.15 -94.12 -53.16
C LEU A 590 -105.02 -93.91 -54.41
N ARG A 591 -104.54 -93.17 -55.42
CA ARG A 591 -105.27 -93.00 -56.69
C ARG A 591 -105.24 -94.25 -57.58
N HIS A 592 -104.24 -95.11 -57.44
CA HIS A 592 -104.16 -96.35 -58.22
C HIS A 592 -105.17 -97.41 -57.73
N THR A 593 -105.41 -97.51 -56.42
CA THR A 593 -106.41 -98.45 -55.88
C THR A 593 -107.85 -98.04 -56.18
N LEU A 594 -108.10 -96.73 -56.39
CA LEU A 594 -109.44 -96.24 -56.74
C LEU A 594 -109.89 -96.67 -58.15
N THR A 595 -108.98 -96.63 -59.13
CA THR A 595 -109.32 -96.90 -60.54
C THR A 595 -109.54 -98.38 -60.85
N GLU A 596 -109.01 -99.30 -60.04
CA GLU A 596 -109.32 -100.73 -60.15
C GLU A 596 -110.79 -101.05 -59.77
N LEU A 597 -111.33 -100.37 -58.76
CA LEU A 597 -112.72 -100.50 -58.32
C LEU A 597 -113.72 -99.96 -59.35
N GLU A 598 -113.43 -98.83 -60.00
CA GLU A 598 -114.26 -98.28 -61.08
C GLU A 598 -114.37 -99.25 -62.29
N GLY A 599 -113.32 -100.04 -62.53
CA GLY A 599 -113.28 -101.09 -63.55
C GLY A 599 -114.18 -102.30 -63.27
N VAL A 600 -114.69 -102.47 -62.06
CA VAL A 600 -115.72 -103.47 -61.72
C VAL A 600 -117.11 -102.87 -61.93
N TYR A 601 -117.36 -101.65 -61.43
CA TYR A 601 -118.65 -100.98 -61.53
C TYR A 601 -119.18 -100.84 -62.96
N ARG A 602 -118.30 -100.47 -63.92
CA ARG A 602 -118.68 -100.31 -65.34
C ARG A 602 -119.12 -101.61 -66.04
N ARG A 603 -118.80 -102.80 -65.52
CA ARG A 603 -119.24 -104.07 -66.13
C ARG A 603 -120.70 -104.40 -65.81
N CYS A 604 -121.13 -104.17 -64.57
CA CYS A 604 -122.53 -104.43 -64.17
C CYS A 604 -123.54 -103.53 -64.90
N LEU A 605 -123.15 -102.31 -65.26
CA LEU A 605 -124.03 -101.35 -65.95
C LEU A 605 -124.41 -101.82 -67.37
N LEU A 606 -123.49 -102.50 -68.07
CA LEU A 606 -123.67 -102.99 -69.44
C LEU A 606 -124.55 -104.24 -69.56
N GLU A 607 -124.80 -104.95 -68.45
CA GLU A 607 -125.77 -106.05 -68.42
C GLU A 607 -127.19 -105.52 -68.19
N SER A 608 -127.35 -104.41 -67.46
CA SER A 608 -128.65 -103.79 -67.18
C SER A 608 -129.32 -103.22 -68.44
N GLN A 609 -128.57 -102.60 -69.36
CA GLN A 609 -129.16 -101.97 -70.55
C GLN A 609 -129.67 -103.01 -71.57
N LYS A 610 -128.95 -104.13 -71.74
CA LYS A 610 -129.36 -105.23 -72.62
C LYS A 610 -130.68 -105.90 -72.21
N ALA A 611 -131.11 -105.72 -70.96
CA ALA A 611 -132.40 -106.19 -70.48
C ALA A 611 -133.56 -105.23 -70.83
N GLN A 612 -133.28 -103.97 -71.19
CA GLN A 612 -134.28 -102.99 -71.58
C GLN A 612 -134.61 -103.09 -73.08
N ASP A 613 -133.59 -103.26 -73.93
CA ASP A 613 -133.75 -103.47 -75.38
C ASP A 613 -134.68 -104.67 -75.72
N ALA A 614 -134.81 -105.64 -74.81
CA ALA A 614 -135.66 -106.82 -74.96
C ALA A 614 -137.15 -106.59 -74.59
N VAL A 615 -137.49 -105.46 -73.95
CA VAL A 615 -138.86 -105.15 -73.49
C VAL A 615 -139.62 -104.33 -74.54
N ASP A 616 -138.99 -103.35 -75.16
CA ASP A 616 -139.67 -102.47 -76.13
C ASP A 616 -140.05 -103.20 -77.43
N ILE A 617 -139.30 -104.24 -77.82
CA ILE A 617 -139.64 -105.15 -78.94
C ILE A 617 -140.98 -105.89 -78.70
N LEU A 618 -141.41 -106.07 -77.45
CA LEU A 618 -142.73 -106.63 -77.13
C LEU A 618 -143.86 -105.59 -77.16
N LEU A 619 -143.54 -104.29 -77.15
CA LEU A 619 -144.52 -103.21 -77.32
C LEU A 619 -144.83 -102.95 -78.81
N GLU A 620 -143.88 -103.20 -79.72
CA GLU A 620 -144.14 -103.22 -81.17
C GLU A 620 -145.22 -104.26 -81.55
N GLN A 621 -145.31 -105.39 -80.83
CA GLN A 621 -146.27 -106.46 -81.11
C GLN A 621 -147.70 -106.22 -80.60
N LEU A 622 -147.96 -105.15 -79.83
CA LEU A 622 -149.28 -104.88 -79.23
C LEU A 622 -150.00 -103.64 -79.78
N HIS A 623 -149.48 -103.01 -80.83
CA HIS A 623 -150.16 -101.92 -81.55
C HIS A 623 -150.52 -102.25 -83.02
N GLU A 624 -150.22 -103.46 -83.53
CA GLU A 624 -150.65 -103.87 -84.88
C GLU A 624 -152.17 -104.16 -85.00
N GLU A 625 -152.91 -104.34 -83.89
CA GLU A 625 -154.31 -104.83 -83.93
C GLU A 625 -155.42 -103.79 -83.67
N MET A 626 -155.13 -102.57 -83.17
CA MET A 626 -156.16 -101.62 -82.70
C MET A 626 -155.94 -100.18 -83.18
N GLY A 627 -156.55 -99.82 -84.31
CA GLY A 627 -156.44 -98.47 -84.89
C GLY A 627 -157.53 -97.48 -84.46
N VAL A 628 -157.17 -96.45 -83.70
CA VAL A 628 -157.89 -95.15 -83.58
C VAL A 628 -156.85 -94.01 -83.50
N THR A 629 -157.22 -92.83 -84.00
CA THR A 629 -156.40 -91.61 -84.09
C THR A 629 -156.51 -90.68 -82.88
N ASP A 630 -155.38 -90.14 -82.41
CA ASP A 630 -155.25 -88.85 -81.68
C ASP A 630 -155.99 -88.74 -80.31
N PRO A 631 -155.89 -87.63 -79.53
CA PRO A 631 -154.85 -86.59 -79.48
C PRO A 631 -154.39 -86.17 -78.05
N HIS A 632 -153.32 -85.36 -77.98
CA HIS A 632 -153.03 -84.29 -76.97
C HIS A 632 -152.74 -84.58 -75.46
N GLU A 633 -151.70 -83.85 -74.99
CA GLU A 633 -151.56 -83.15 -73.68
C GLU A 633 -150.95 -83.76 -72.38
N LEU A 634 -150.29 -82.84 -71.64
CA LEU A 634 -149.94 -82.78 -70.19
C LEU A 634 -148.81 -83.65 -69.58
N SER A 635 -147.87 -82.96 -68.88
CA SER A 635 -147.17 -83.28 -67.59
C SER A 635 -146.45 -84.65 -67.41
N GLY A 636 -145.30 -84.79 -66.72
CA GLY A 636 -144.48 -83.91 -65.87
C GLY A 636 -143.61 -84.75 -64.90
N TYR A 637 -142.76 -84.12 -64.05
CA TYR A 637 -141.71 -84.77 -63.20
C TYR A 637 -140.56 -85.40 -64.06
N ALA A 638 -139.32 -85.73 -63.61
CA ALA A 638 -138.47 -85.59 -62.40
C ALA A 638 -137.00 -85.90 -62.84
N THR A 639 -135.84 -85.71 -62.17
CA THR A 639 -135.28 -85.08 -60.93
C THR A 639 -133.74 -84.97 -61.12
N GLY A 640 -132.87 -84.38 -60.28
CA GLY A 640 -133.00 -83.72 -58.97
C GLY A 640 -131.65 -83.12 -58.45
N ARG A 641 -131.68 -82.64 -57.20
CA ARG A 641 -130.63 -81.94 -56.39
C ARG A 641 -129.42 -82.82 -55.98
N PRO A 642 -128.28 -82.31 -55.41
CA PRO A 642 -128.06 -81.17 -54.45
C PRO A 642 -127.10 -80.04 -54.95
N GLN A 643 -127.03 -78.81 -54.41
CA GLN A 643 -126.72 -78.25 -53.05
C GLN A 643 -125.29 -78.58 -52.57
N GLY A 644 -124.44 -77.67 -52.03
CA GLY A 644 -124.42 -76.21 -51.77
C GLY A 644 -122.95 -75.82 -51.38
N ILE A 645 -122.55 -74.75 -50.66
CA ILE A 645 -123.10 -73.53 -50.03
C ILE A 645 -121.91 -72.52 -49.98
N ALA A 646 -121.89 -71.40 -50.71
CA ALA A 646 -122.26 -70.00 -50.35
C ALA A 646 -121.46 -69.29 -49.21
N LEU A 647 -121.11 -68.01 -49.47
CA LEU A 647 -120.54 -66.97 -48.55
C LEU A 647 -119.06 -67.16 -48.13
N GLY A 648 -118.23 -66.12 -47.89
CA GLY A 648 -118.36 -64.67 -48.13
C GLY A 648 -117.81 -63.79 -47.00
N GLY A 649 -117.11 -62.69 -47.29
CA GLY A 649 -116.87 -61.59 -46.33
C GLY A 649 -115.42 -61.06 -46.14
N ALA A 650 -115.22 -59.81 -46.57
CA ALA A 650 -114.45 -58.69 -45.97
C ALA A 650 -113.17 -58.85 -45.09
N SER A 651 -112.18 -58.02 -45.44
CA SER A 651 -111.37 -57.08 -44.60
C SER A 651 -111.85 -56.79 -43.16
N PRO A 652 -110.98 -56.37 -42.18
CA PRO A 652 -109.95 -55.34 -42.42
C PRO A 652 -108.60 -55.34 -41.62
N VAL A 653 -107.73 -54.41 -42.06
CA VAL A 653 -106.75 -53.56 -41.31
C VAL A 653 -107.23 -53.16 -39.87
N PRO A 654 -106.37 -52.75 -38.90
CA PRO A 654 -105.35 -51.67 -39.08
C PRO A 654 -104.09 -51.57 -38.16
N THR A 655 -103.21 -50.62 -38.53
CA THR A 655 -102.43 -49.64 -37.72
C THR A 655 -101.27 -50.01 -36.75
N MET A 656 -100.06 -49.54 -37.15
CA MET A 656 -99.22 -48.47 -36.52
C MET A 656 -98.35 -48.68 -35.26
N ASP A 657 -97.25 -47.90 -35.27
CA ASP A 657 -96.42 -47.35 -34.18
C ASP A 657 -95.58 -48.25 -33.25
N GLY A 658 -94.25 -48.03 -33.27
CA GLY A 658 -93.57 -47.67 -32.00
C GLY A 658 -92.25 -48.35 -31.60
N ALA A 659 -91.14 -47.94 -32.23
CA ALA A 659 -89.82 -47.70 -31.61
C ALA A 659 -88.94 -48.80 -30.93
N SER A 660 -87.61 -48.57 -31.07
CA SER A 660 -86.48 -48.87 -30.15
C SER A 660 -85.91 -50.29 -29.93
N ASP A 661 -84.60 -50.37 -30.21
CA ASP A 661 -83.50 -50.88 -29.35
C ASP A 661 -82.90 -52.32 -29.45
N HIS A 662 -81.60 -52.30 -29.82
CA HIS A 662 -80.42 -52.94 -29.18
C HIS A 662 -80.09 -54.46 -29.30
N ASN A 663 -78.80 -54.68 -29.63
CA ASN A 663 -77.83 -55.65 -29.08
C ASN A 663 -77.49 -57.02 -29.73
N ASN A 664 -76.18 -57.30 -29.61
CA ASN A 664 -75.33 -58.48 -29.85
C ASN A 664 -75.64 -59.67 -28.87
N PRO A 665 -75.10 -60.93 -29.00
CA PRO A 665 -73.63 -61.22 -28.95
C PRO A 665 -73.04 -62.58 -29.53
N GLU A 666 -71.69 -62.67 -29.56
CA GLU A 666 -70.76 -63.83 -29.23
C GLU A 666 -70.87 -65.24 -29.93
N THR A 667 -69.88 -66.17 -30.06
CA THR A 667 -68.38 -66.26 -29.85
C THR A 667 -67.73 -67.55 -30.45
N GLY A 668 -66.41 -67.52 -30.76
CA GLY A 668 -65.41 -68.63 -30.65
C GLY A 668 -65.30 -69.75 -31.74
N GLU A 669 -64.23 -70.56 -31.86
CA GLU A 669 -62.79 -70.43 -31.48
C GLU A 669 -61.90 -71.59 -32.07
N SER A 670 -60.56 -71.41 -32.19
CA SER A 670 -59.47 -72.45 -32.26
C SER A 670 -59.36 -73.40 -33.50
N MET A 671 -58.28 -74.15 -33.85
CA MET A 671 -56.78 -74.14 -33.78
C MET A 671 -56.26 -75.46 -34.45
N VAL A 672 -54.99 -75.83 -34.76
CA VAL A 672 -53.70 -75.25 -35.25
C VAL A 672 -52.72 -76.45 -35.52
N HIS A 673 -51.71 -76.37 -36.42
CA HIS A 673 -50.36 -77.06 -36.43
C HIS A 673 -49.66 -76.97 -37.82
N HIS A 674 -48.49 -76.31 -37.97
CA HIS A 674 -47.08 -76.85 -37.94
C HIS A 674 -46.66 -77.60 -39.22
N GLU A 675 -45.41 -77.64 -39.74
CA GLU A 675 -44.05 -77.06 -39.51
C GLU A 675 -43.24 -77.35 -40.83
N GLU A 676 -42.04 -76.89 -41.20
CA GLU A 676 -40.91 -76.02 -40.76
C GLU A 676 -40.19 -75.56 -42.09
N ARG A 677 -39.04 -74.87 -42.30
CA ARG A 677 -37.85 -74.23 -41.62
C ARG A 677 -37.20 -73.27 -42.68
N THR A 678 -36.13 -72.45 -42.56
CA THR A 678 -35.07 -72.08 -41.56
C THR A 678 -34.52 -70.66 -41.88
N SER A 679 -33.87 -70.01 -40.90
CA SER A 679 -32.77 -69.01 -41.03
C SER A 679 -32.88 -67.78 -41.95
N ALA A 680 -33.16 -66.60 -41.35
CA ALA A 680 -32.19 -65.49 -41.21
C ALA A 680 -32.90 -64.17 -40.81
N ASP A 681 -32.90 -63.82 -39.52
CA ASP A 681 -33.53 -62.59 -39.00
C ASP A 681 -32.73 -61.32 -39.36
N PRO A 682 -33.42 -60.16 -39.46
CA PRO A 682 -33.40 -59.27 -38.31
C PRO A 682 -34.79 -58.87 -37.80
N GLU A 683 -34.88 -58.57 -36.51
CA GLU A 683 -36.10 -58.28 -35.78
C GLU A 683 -36.85 -57.04 -36.31
N VAL A 684 -38.15 -57.19 -36.56
CA VAL A 684 -39.07 -56.07 -36.83
C VAL A 684 -39.63 -55.57 -35.50
N LEU A 685 -39.19 -54.39 -35.06
CA LEU A 685 -39.70 -53.70 -33.88
C LEU A 685 -41.19 -53.36 -34.03
N SER A 686 -41.93 -53.38 -32.93
CA SER A 686 -43.35 -53.04 -32.92
C SER A 686 -43.61 -51.54 -33.17
N GLU A 687 -44.81 -51.18 -33.63
CA GLU A 687 -45.19 -49.78 -33.88
C GLU A 687 -45.10 -48.91 -32.61
N GLU A 688 -45.31 -49.49 -31.42
CA GLU A 688 -45.15 -48.81 -30.14
C GLU A 688 -43.69 -48.50 -29.82
N GLU A 689 -42.78 -49.45 -30.05
CA GLU A 689 -41.34 -49.27 -29.88
C GLU A 689 -40.76 -48.27 -30.88
N GLU A 690 -41.19 -48.33 -32.14
CA GLU A 690 -40.95 -47.29 -33.16
C GLU A 690 -41.42 -45.91 -32.66
N GLY A 691 -42.63 -45.83 -32.10
CA GLY A 691 -43.18 -44.61 -31.50
C GLY A 691 -42.36 -44.07 -30.32
N GLN A 692 -41.86 -44.95 -29.45
CA GLN A 692 -40.97 -44.60 -28.34
C GLN A 692 -39.58 -44.18 -28.83
N LEU A 693 -38.99 -44.89 -29.79
CA LEU A 693 -37.68 -44.60 -30.36
C LEU A 693 -37.70 -43.26 -31.12
N ARG A 694 -38.78 -42.94 -31.82
CA ARG A 694 -39.01 -41.62 -32.45
C ARG A 694 -39.11 -40.49 -31.41
N LYS A 695 -39.76 -40.74 -30.25
CA LYS A 695 -39.79 -39.78 -29.12
C LYS A 695 -38.40 -39.61 -28.49
N LEU A 696 -37.65 -40.69 -28.28
CA LEU A 696 -36.29 -40.66 -27.74
C LEU A 696 -35.31 -39.95 -28.68
N ARG A 697 -35.34 -40.22 -29.99
CA ARG A 697 -34.50 -39.52 -30.98
C ARG A 697 -34.78 -38.02 -30.97
N ARG A 698 -36.05 -37.59 -31.01
CA ARG A 698 -36.43 -36.16 -30.87
C ARG A 698 -35.94 -35.53 -29.56
N ARG A 699 -35.94 -36.28 -28.45
CA ARG A 699 -35.38 -35.86 -27.15
C ARG A 699 -33.85 -35.71 -27.21
N VAL A 700 -33.15 -36.67 -27.82
CA VAL A 700 -31.70 -36.67 -28.01
C VAL A 700 -31.25 -35.53 -28.94
N ASP A 701 -31.97 -35.28 -30.04
CA ASP A 701 -31.63 -34.20 -30.97
C ASP A 701 -31.96 -32.82 -30.38
N SER A 702 -33.01 -32.70 -29.56
CA SER A 702 -33.26 -31.51 -28.74
C SER A 702 -32.14 -31.27 -27.72
N LEU A 703 -31.66 -32.31 -27.04
CA LEU A 703 -30.55 -32.22 -26.09
C LEU A 703 -29.21 -31.91 -26.78
N ARG A 704 -28.92 -32.53 -27.93
CA ARG A 704 -27.75 -32.22 -28.78
C ARG A 704 -27.81 -30.80 -29.32
N GLY A 705 -28.98 -30.31 -29.71
CA GLY A 705 -29.19 -28.91 -30.10
C GLY A 705 -28.85 -27.95 -28.96
N ARG A 706 -29.36 -28.21 -27.75
CA ARG A 706 -29.03 -27.43 -26.54
C ARG A 706 -27.54 -27.51 -26.18
N LEU A 707 -26.92 -28.69 -26.29
CA LEU A 707 -25.49 -28.88 -26.04
C LEU A 707 -24.63 -28.11 -27.07
N LYS A 708 -25.05 -28.09 -28.34
CA LYS A 708 -24.38 -27.34 -29.41
C LYS A 708 -24.52 -25.82 -29.26
N VAL A 709 -25.58 -25.35 -28.59
CA VAL A 709 -25.76 -23.94 -28.20
C VAL A 709 -24.93 -23.56 -26.97
N LEU A 710 -24.69 -24.51 -26.05
CA LEU A 710 -23.82 -24.30 -24.87
C LEU A 710 -22.32 -24.27 -25.20
N GLY A 711 -21.91 -24.77 -26.37
CA GLY A 711 -20.52 -24.80 -26.82
C GLY A 711 -19.72 -25.97 -26.27
N GLY A 712 -18.43 -26.01 -26.63
CA GLY A 712 -17.49 -27.00 -26.10
C GLY A 712 -17.14 -26.69 -24.65
N CYS A 713 -17.02 -27.73 -23.82
CA CYS A 713 -16.53 -27.60 -22.46
C CYS A 713 -15.01 -27.33 -22.51
N ASP A 714 -14.60 -26.09 -22.21
CA ASP A 714 -13.18 -25.73 -22.07
C ASP A 714 -12.61 -26.47 -20.83
N PRO A 715 -11.61 -27.37 -21.00
CA PRO A 715 -11.05 -28.15 -19.89
C PRO A 715 -10.36 -27.29 -18.83
N ASP A 716 -9.82 -26.14 -19.21
CA ASP A 716 -9.02 -25.29 -18.35
C ASP A 716 -9.89 -24.24 -17.62
N ALA A 717 -11.15 -24.08 -18.01
CA ALA A 717 -12.09 -23.13 -17.40
C ALA A 717 -12.24 -23.25 -15.86
N PRO A 718 -12.23 -24.44 -15.23
CA PRO A 718 -12.23 -24.55 -13.76
C PRO A 718 -10.96 -23.96 -13.12
N GLN A 719 -9.82 -24.08 -13.82
CA GLN A 719 -8.51 -23.62 -13.35
C GLN A 719 -8.36 -22.11 -13.58
N GLN A 720 -8.76 -21.61 -14.75
CA GLN A 720 -8.86 -20.18 -15.05
C GLN A 720 -9.86 -19.48 -14.11
N TYR A 721 -10.99 -20.12 -13.79
CA TYR A 721 -11.93 -19.61 -12.79
C TYR A 721 -11.29 -19.54 -11.40
N ALA A 722 -10.59 -20.58 -10.95
CA ALA A 722 -9.91 -20.58 -9.66
C ALA A 722 -8.83 -19.49 -9.56
N GLU A 723 -8.02 -19.31 -10.59
CA GLU A 723 -6.96 -18.28 -10.64
C GLU A 723 -7.54 -16.85 -10.72
N THR A 724 -8.54 -16.65 -11.59
CA THR A 724 -9.25 -15.36 -11.71
C THR A 724 -9.97 -15.01 -10.41
N ARG A 725 -10.58 -16.01 -9.75
CA ARG A 725 -11.25 -15.86 -8.45
C ARG A 725 -10.26 -15.52 -7.34
N ALA A 726 -9.12 -16.23 -7.25
CA ALA A 726 -8.10 -15.91 -6.27
C ALA A 726 -7.55 -14.49 -6.45
N ARG A 727 -7.35 -14.05 -7.70
CA ARG A 727 -6.95 -12.67 -8.03
C ARG A 727 -8.05 -11.65 -7.69
N PHE A 728 -9.32 -11.98 -7.90
CA PHE A 728 -10.47 -11.14 -7.54
C PHE A 728 -10.63 -11.01 -6.03
N GLU A 729 -10.53 -12.11 -5.27
CA GLU A 729 -10.63 -12.13 -3.81
C GLU A 729 -9.45 -11.35 -3.19
N PHE A 730 -8.22 -11.52 -3.70
CA PHE A 730 -7.06 -10.72 -3.30
C PHE A 730 -7.23 -9.22 -3.58
N LEU A 731 -7.64 -8.83 -4.79
CA LEU A 731 -7.84 -7.42 -5.14
C LEU A 731 -8.99 -6.79 -4.35
N SER A 732 -10.07 -7.56 -4.07
CA SER A 732 -11.18 -7.08 -3.24
C SER A 732 -10.75 -6.81 -1.80
N LEU A 733 -9.94 -7.70 -1.21
CA LEU A 733 -9.34 -7.46 0.11
C LEU A 733 -8.46 -6.20 0.12
N GLN A 734 -7.60 -6.02 -0.87
CA GLN A 734 -6.73 -4.85 -0.96
C GLN A 734 -7.49 -3.53 -1.19
N ILE A 735 -8.62 -3.57 -1.91
CA ILE A 735 -9.52 -2.40 -2.03
C ILE A 735 -10.13 -2.07 -0.66
N VAL A 736 -10.64 -3.07 0.07
CA VAL A 736 -11.22 -2.87 1.41
C VAL A 736 -10.17 -2.37 2.41
N ASP A 737 -8.94 -2.88 2.37
CA ASP A 737 -7.82 -2.38 3.19
C ASP A 737 -7.50 -0.92 2.86
N MET A 738 -7.47 -0.54 1.58
CA MET A 738 -7.26 0.86 1.15
C MET A 738 -8.40 1.79 1.55
N GLU A 739 -9.66 1.34 1.45
CA GLU A 739 -10.83 2.11 1.89
C GLU A 739 -10.81 2.33 3.41
N GLN A 740 -10.48 1.30 4.20
CA GLN A 740 -10.30 1.42 5.65
C GLN A 740 -9.13 2.34 6.00
N ALA A 741 -7.99 2.24 5.32
CA ALA A 741 -6.85 3.13 5.51
C ALA A 741 -7.21 4.60 5.18
N ALA A 742 -7.97 4.85 4.11
CA ALA A 742 -8.45 6.18 3.74
C ALA A 742 -9.46 6.74 4.76
N LEU A 743 -10.34 5.90 5.31
CA LEU A 743 -11.26 6.28 6.39
C LEU A 743 -10.51 6.59 7.70
N HIS A 744 -9.51 5.79 8.07
CA HIS A 744 -8.66 6.05 9.22
C HIS A 744 -7.86 7.35 9.06
N LEU A 745 -7.25 7.60 7.90
CA LEU A 745 -6.54 8.86 7.64
C LEU A 745 -7.48 10.07 7.72
N ARG A 746 -8.68 10.00 7.14
CA ARG A 746 -9.71 11.05 7.27
C ARG A 746 -10.15 11.26 8.72
N SER A 747 -10.27 10.20 9.51
CA SER A 747 -10.59 10.30 10.94
C SER A 747 -9.46 10.94 11.74
N ILE A 748 -8.20 10.61 11.45
CA ILE A 748 -7.02 11.22 12.06
C ILE A 748 -6.94 12.71 11.71
N ILE A 749 -7.17 13.08 10.44
CA ILE A 749 -7.24 14.48 10.00
C ILE A 749 -8.32 15.23 10.78
N GLY A 750 -9.55 14.71 10.84
CA GLY A 750 -10.64 15.36 11.59
C GLY A 750 -10.39 15.49 13.10
N GLN A 751 -9.70 14.52 13.71
CA GLN A 751 -9.26 14.62 15.11
C GLN A 751 -8.17 15.69 15.30
N LEU A 752 -7.26 15.81 14.33
CA LEU A 752 -6.18 16.79 14.31
C LEU A 752 -6.74 18.20 14.07
N ASP A 753 -7.70 18.38 13.16
CA ASP A 753 -8.41 19.64 12.91
C ASP A 753 -9.16 20.14 14.16
N VAL A 754 -9.92 19.26 14.83
CA VAL A 754 -10.59 19.60 16.10
C VAL A 754 -9.58 19.97 17.20
N THR A 755 -8.41 19.31 17.21
CA THR A 755 -7.33 19.63 18.15
C THR A 755 -6.68 20.98 17.83
N MET A 756 -6.40 21.27 16.55
CA MET A 756 -5.87 22.55 16.08
C MET A 756 -6.84 23.69 16.37
N ALA A 757 -8.13 23.56 16.03
CA ALA A 757 -9.14 24.58 16.30
C ALA A 757 -9.24 24.89 17.81
N ARG A 758 -9.21 23.85 18.67
CA ARG A 758 -9.24 24.02 20.12
C ARG A 758 -7.96 24.69 20.66
N GLN A 759 -6.78 24.32 20.16
CA GLN A 759 -5.51 24.94 20.55
C GLN A 759 -5.40 26.38 20.05
N PHE A 760 -5.83 26.65 18.82
CA PHE A 760 -5.92 27.98 18.23
C PHE A 760 -6.81 28.87 19.09
N GLU A 761 -8.06 28.47 19.37
CA GLU A 761 -9.00 29.29 20.12
C GLU A 761 -8.49 29.59 21.55
N ALA A 762 -7.96 28.58 22.26
CA ALA A 762 -7.38 28.77 23.59
C ALA A 762 -6.15 29.71 23.57
N THR A 763 -5.31 29.61 22.55
CA THR A 763 -4.15 30.49 22.38
C THR A 763 -4.60 31.91 21.99
N PHE A 764 -5.55 32.03 21.07
CA PHE A 764 -6.10 33.30 20.59
C PHE A 764 -6.77 34.09 21.71
N GLN A 765 -7.62 33.46 22.52
CA GLN A 765 -8.22 34.09 23.71
C GLN A 765 -7.14 34.58 24.69
N SER A 766 -6.10 33.77 24.90
CA SER A 766 -4.96 34.14 25.76
C SER A 766 -4.19 35.35 25.19
N VAL A 767 -3.84 35.34 23.90
CA VAL A 767 -3.14 36.44 23.22
C VAL A 767 -3.98 37.71 23.27
N ASN A 768 -5.29 37.63 23.02
CA ASN A 768 -6.22 38.77 23.03
C ASN A 768 -6.31 39.41 24.43
N ALA A 769 -6.33 38.60 25.50
CA ALA A 769 -6.29 39.08 26.89
C ALA A 769 -4.96 39.79 27.20
N ARG A 770 -3.82 39.14 26.94
CA ARG A 770 -2.47 39.70 27.16
C ARG A 770 -2.23 40.96 26.33
N PHE A 771 -2.70 40.99 25.08
CA PHE A 771 -2.61 42.15 24.17
C PHE A 771 -3.37 43.36 24.70
N ARG A 772 -4.57 43.14 25.27
CA ARG A 772 -5.33 44.20 25.91
C ARG A 772 -4.63 44.77 27.15
N GLU A 773 -4.02 43.91 27.96
CA GLU A 773 -3.25 44.32 29.15
C GLU A 773 -1.98 45.12 28.75
N HIS A 774 -1.17 44.60 27.83
CA HIS A 774 0.02 45.29 27.32
C HIS A 774 -0.30 46.61 26.60
N PHE A 775 -1.37 46.66 25.79
CA PHE A 775 -1.78 47.88 25.10
C PHE A 775 -2.19 48.98 26.08
N ILE A 776 -3.04 48.67 27.07
CA ILE A 776 -3.46 49.65 28.08
C ILE A 776 -2.24 50.14 28.89
N THR A 777 -1.30 49.23 29.18
CA THR A 777 -0.05 49.56 29.89
C THR A 777 0.83 50.50 29.08
N LEU A 778 1.08 50.23 27.79
CA LEU A 778 1.92 51.08 26.92
C LEU A 778 1.28 52.44 26.60
N PHE A 779 -0.02 52.46 26.28
CA PHE A 779 -0.73 53.70 25.92
C PHE A 779 -1.25 54.50 27.13
N ASN A 780 -1.10 53.97 28.35
CA ASN A 780 -1.64 54.55 29.59
C ASN A 780 -3.16 54.85 29.50
N GLY A 781 -3.90 53.97 28.81
CA GLY A 781 -5.32 54.13 28.49
C GLY A 781 -5.69 53.63 27.08
N GLY A 782 -6.90 53.94 26.65
CA GLY A 782 -7.46 53.41 25.39
C GLY A 782 -7.94 51.96 25.52
N SER A 783 -8.13 51.28 24.38
CA SER A 783 -8.47 49.86 24.34
C SER A 783 -8.05 49.22 23.02
N ALA A 784 -7.68 47.93 23.07
CA ALA A 784 -7.36 47.12 21.91
C ALA A 784 -7.99 45.73 22.04
N ARG A 785 -8.28 45.10 20.90
CA ARG A 785 -8.74 43.72 20.80
C ARG A 785 -8.35 43.10 19.45
N LEU A 786 -8.23 41.79 19.43
CA LEU A 786 -8.15 41.00 18.21
C LEU A 786 -9.54 40.49 17.82
N GLU A 787 -9.86 40.51 16.54
CA GLU A 787 -11.04 39.87 15.96
C GLU A 787 -10.65 38.87 14.87
N LEU A 788 -11.48 37.85 14.66
CA LEU A 788 -11.26 36.80 13.67
C LEU A 788 -12.02 37.13 12.39
N THR A 789 -11.34 37.15 11.24
CA THR A 789 -12.00 37.39 9.96
C THR A 789 -12.56 36.10 9.39
N VAL A 790 -13.79 36.15 8.87
CA VAL A 790 -14.45 35.01 8.22
C VAL A 790 -14.07 35.01 6.74
N ALA A 791 -13.75 33.83 6.19
CA ALA A 791 -13.49 33.68 4.76
C ALA A 791 -14.71 34.09 3.92
N LYS A 792 -14.47 34.74 2.77
CA LYS A 792 -15.52 34.85 1.74
C LYS A 792 -15.63 33.51 1.00
N PRO A 793 -16.81 33.09 0.53
CA PRO A 793 -17.00 31.75 -0.03
C PRO A 793 -16.38 31.50 -1.41
N ASP A 794 -15.72 32.50 -2.01
CA ASP A 794 -15.52 32.60 -3.46
C ASP A 794 -14.06 32.33 -3.94
N GLU A 795 -13.15 31.92 -3.05
CA GLU A 795 -11.74 31.62 -3.39
C GLU A 795 -11.37 30.16 -3.03
N ASP A 796 -11.25 29.32 -4.06
CA ASP A 796 -10.73 27.93 -4.13
C ASP A 796 -10.82 27.03 -2.87
N GLU A 797 -11.78 26.10 -2.87
CA GLU A 797 -12.05 25.07 -1.82
C GLU A 797 -10.88 24.09 -1.48
N SER A 798 -9.66 24.30 -2.00
CA SER A 798 -8.67 23.23 -2.18
C SER A 798 -7.62 23.04 -1.07
N VAL A 799 -7.51 23.93 -0.08
CA VAL A 799 -6.41 23.84 0.93
C VAL A 799 -6.81 24.15 2.38
N MET A 800 -7.79 25.03 2.66
CA MET A 800 -8.09 25.47 4.03
C MET A 800 -9.19 24.65 4.72
N PRO A 801 -9.01 24.18 5.97
CA PRO A 801 -10.07 23.50 6.71
C PRO A 801 -11.18 24.49 7.09
N SER A 802 -12.43 24.15 6.81
CA SER A 802 -13.63 25.00 6.96
C SER A 802 -14.01 25.38 8.40
N SER A 803 -13.14 25.09 9.37
CA SER A 803 -13.28 25.46 10.79
C SER A 803 -12.25 26.52 11.25
N MET A 804 -11.34 26.97 10.38
CA MET A 804 -10.39 28.05 10.72
C MET A 804 -10.84 29.43 10.21
N PRO A 805 -10.52 30.51 10.93
CA PRO A 805 -10.71 31.88 10.43
C PRO A 805 -9.71 32.20 9.30
N ALA A 806 -10.09 33.11 8.41
CA ALA A 806 -9.24 33.53 7.29
C ALA A 806 -8.05 34.41 7.72
N GLY A 807 -8.11 34.98 8.93
CA GLY A 807 -7.07 35.83 9.48
C GLY A 807 -7.47 36.43 10.82
N VAL A 808 -6.59 37.32 11.31
CA VAL A 808 -6.78 38.08 12.55
C VAL A 808 -6.67 39.57 12.24
N GLU A 809 -7.68 40.34 12.64
CA GLU A 809 -7.70 41.79 12.51
C GLU A 809 -7.40 42.46 13.86
N VAL A 810 -6.58 43.50 13.84
CA VAL A 810 -6.06 44.18 15.04
C VAL A 810 -6.77 45.51 15.22
N ILE A 811 -7.80 45.52 16.06
CA ILE A 811 -8.66 46.69 16.27
C ILE A 811 -8.18 47.46 17.50
N VAL A 812 -7.83 48.74 17.31
CA VAL A 812 -7.31 49.59 18.38
C VAL A 812 -8.00 50.95 18.48
N GLN A 813 -8.04 51.47 19.70
CA GLN A 813 -8.51 52.79 20.04
C GLN A 813 -7.53 53.44 21.03
N PRO A 814 -6.58 54.27 20.56
CA PRO A 814 -5.71 55.05 21.42
C PRO A 814 -6.51 56.04 22.30
N PRO A 815 -5.98 56.47 23.47
CA PRO A 815 -6.67 57.39 24.36
C PRO A 815 -7.06 58.70 23.64
N GLY A 816 -8.32 59.10 23.79
CA GLY A 816 -8.89 60.29 23.16
C GLY A 816 -9.22 60.18 21.66
N LYS A 817 -8.87 59.08 20.99
CA LYS A 817 -9.20 58.82 19.57
C LYS A 817 -10.43 57.93 19.42
N LYS A 818 -10.97 57.89 18.20
CA LYS A 818 -11.93 56.86 17.76
C LYS A 818 -11.18 55.57 17.43
N ILE A 819 -11.92 54.47 17.25
CA ILE A 819 -11.39 53.22 16.68
C ILE A 819 -10.78 53.51 15.31
N GLN A 820 -9.59 52.98 15.04
CA GLN A 820 -8.83 53.19 13.80
C GLN A 820 -8.09 51.92 13.39
N ASP A 821 -8.07 51.65 12.09
CA ASP A 821 -7.30 50.55 11.49
C ASP A 821 -5.79 50.83 11.60
N LEU A 822 -4.97 49.78 11.62
CA LEU A 822 -3.51 49.87 11.79
C LEU A 822 -2.81 50.76 10.75
N SER A 823 -3.43 50.95 9.58
CA SER A 823 -2.97 51.80 8.47
C SER A 823 -3.15 53.31 8.72
N LEU A 824 -4.06 53.71 9.60
CA LEU A 824 -4.45 55.12 9.87
C LEU A 824 -3.75 55.72 11.09
N LEU A 825 -2.95 54.92 11.81
CA LEU A 825 -2.20 55.31 13.00
C LEU A 825 -0.84 55.96 12.65
N SER A 826 -0.33 56.83 13.52
CA SER A 826 1.01 57.41 13.33
C SER A 826 2.13 56.39 13.55
N GLY A 827 3.35 56.70 13.09
CA GLY A 827 4.49 55.77 13.12
C GLY A 827 4.81 55.20 14.52
N GLY A 828 4.90 56.07 15.53
CA GLY A 828 5.12 55.64 16.92
C GLY A 828 3.94 54.86 17.51
N GLU A 829 2.70 55.23 17.19
CA GLU A 829 1.52 54.46 17.61
C GLU A 829 1.52 53.05 17.01
N ARG A 830 1.90 52.90 15.72
CA ARG A 830 2.05 51.60 15.05
C ARG A 830 3.19 50.77 15.65
N ALA A 831 4.29 51.39 16.05
CA ALA A 831 5.37 50.71 16.76
C ALA A 831 4.90 50.18 18.12
N LEU A 832 4.16 50.98 18.89
CA LEU A 832 3.59 50.57 20.19
C LEU A 832 2.54 49.46 20.06
N VAL A 833 1.66 49.50 19.05
CA VAL A 833 0.68 48.42 18.80
C VAL A 833 1.42 47.12 18.45
N SER A 834 2.44 47.20 17.61
CA SER A 834 3.28 46.05 17.23
C SER A 834 4.04 45.48 18.44
N ALA A 835 4.61 46.33 19.29
CA ALA A 835 5.29 45.93 20.51
C ALA A 835 4.33 45.27 21.52
N ALA A 836 3.14 45.84 21.72
CA ALA A 836 2.10 45.24 22.58
C ALA A 836 1.72 43.83 22.10
N LEU A 837 1.56 43.62 20.80
CA LEU A 837 1.22 42.32 20.22
C LEU A 837 2.39 41.33 20.34
N LEU A 838 3.62 41.77 20.03
CA LEU A 838 4.83 40.95 20.13
C LEU A 838 5.08 40.49 21.57
N PHE A 839 5.02 41.38 22.56
CA PHE A 839 5.17 41.04 23.98
C PHE A 839 4.09 40.06 24.47
N SER A 840 2.87 40.17 23.94
CA SER A 840 1.77 39.24 24.29
C SER A 840 1.97 37.84 23.72
N LEU A 841 2.61 37.71 22.56
CA LEU A 841 3.02 36.42 22.01
C LEU A 841 4.19 35.82 22.81
N LEU A 842 5.18 36.66 23.16
CA LEU A 842 6.37 36.26 23.93
C LEU A 842 6.05 35.86 25.38
N GLU A 843 5.01 36.43 26.01
CA GLU A 843 4.61 36.02 27.37
C GLU A 843 3.98 34.61 27.40
N ILE A 844 3.21 34.28 26.35
CA ILE A 844 2.46 33.02 26.24
C ILE A 844 3.36 31.87 25.80
N ASN A 845 4.28 32.12 24.87
CA ASN A 845 5.27 31.14 24.41
C ASN A 845 6.69 31.72 24.53
N PRO A 846 7.25 31.78 25.75
CA PRO A 846 8.53 32.44 26.02
C PRO A 846 9.70 31.71 25.34
N PRO A 847 10.41 32.34 24.37
CA PRO A 847 11.60 31.75 23.79
C PRO A 847 12.76 31.79 24.80
N PRO A 848 13.80 30.97 24.62
CA PRO A 848 14.97 30.98 25.51
C PRO A 848 15.70 32.33 25.48
N PHE A 849 15.78 32.95 24.30
CA PHE A 849 16.30 34.31 24.12
C PHE A 849 15.51 35.06 23.03
N CYS A 850 15.60 36.39 23.05
CA CYS A 850 14.99 37.29 22.09
C CYS A 850 15.98 38.42 21.74
N LEU A 851 16.23 38.64 20.45
CA LEU A 851 17.02 39.77 19.94
C LEU A 851 16.06 40.83 19.40
N LEU A 852 16.27 42.08 19.80
CA LEU A 852 15.49 43.25 19.38
C LEU A 852 16.46 44.35 18.92
N ASP A 853 16.23 44.90 17.73
CA ASP A 853 17.13 45.82 17.03
C ASP A 853 16.41 47.14 16.72
N GLU A 854 16.87 48.25 17.33
CA GLU A 854 16.34 49.62 17.25
C GLU A 854 14.80 49.79 17.40
N VAL A 855 14.13 48.83 18.04
CA VAL A 855 12.66 48.79 18.20
C VAL A 855 12.10 50.01 18.95
N ASP A 856 12.92 50.67 19.76
CA ASP A 856 12.62 51.87 20.53
C ASP A 856 12.91 53.19 19.82
N ALA A 857 13.54 53.17 18.63
CA ALA A 857 13.89 54.39 17.87
C ALA A 857 12.66 55.19 17.37
N ALA A 858 11.48 54.55 17.31
CA ALA A 858 10.22 55.17 16.93
C ALA A 858 9.38 55.69 18.14
N LEU A 859 9.92 55.61 19.36
CA LEU A 859 9.20 55.89 20.61
C LEU A 859 9.71 57.16 21.31
N ASP A 860 8.81 57.94 21.89
CA ASP A 860 9.17 59.05 22.79
C ASP A 860 9.59 58.54 24.18
N GLU A 861 10.37 59.34 24.90
CA GLU A 861 10.93 59.00 26.22
C GLU A 861 9.87 58.50 27.23
N SER A 862 8.63 59.01 27.18
CA SER A 862 7.57 58.57 28.10
C SER A 862 7.07 57.15 27.80
N ASN A 863 7.07 56.75 26.53
CA ASN A 863 6.70 55.41 26.08
C ASN A 863 7.86 54.42 26.21
N VAL A 864 9.11 54.88 26.05
CA VAL A 864 10.31 54.04 26.22
C VAL A 864 10.42 53.52 27.66
N VAL A 865 10.11 54.32 28.69
CA VAL A 865 10.05 53.83 30.09
C VAL A 865 9.05 52.68 30.22
N ARG A 866 7.81 52.86 29.72
CA ARG A 866 6.75 51.84 29.78
C ARG A 866 7.13 50.55 29.03
N PHE A 867 7.79 50.68 27.89
CA PHE A 867 8.35 49.58 27.11
C PHE A 867 9.42 48.81 27.91
N CYS A 868 10.35 49.53 28.55
CA CYS A 868 11.41 48.93 29.37
C CYS A 868 10.87 48.17 30.58
N ASP A 869 9.81 48.67 31.21
CA ASP A 869 9.23 48.01 32.39
C ASP A 869 8.49 46.71 32.05
N ILE A 870 7.82 46.64 30.89
CA ILE A 870 7.29 45.37 30.36
C ILE A 870 8.45 44.41 30.03
N LEU A 871 9.51 44.89 29.38
CA LEU A 871 10.67 44.09 29.02
C LEU A 871 11.37 43.51 30.26
N LYS A 872 11.50 44.27 31.36
CA LYS A 872 12.02 43.78 32.65
C LYS A 872 11.18 42.65 33.24
N CYS A 873 9.85 42.67 33.07
CA CYS A 873 8.96 41.60 33.52
C CYS A 873 9.16 40.33 32.68
N LEU A 874 9.22 40.45 31.35
CA LEU A 874 9.48 39.32 30.46
C LEU A 874 10.90 38.74 30.63
N ALA A 875 11.88 39.59 30.97
CA ALA A 875 13.28 39.20 31.21
C ALA A 875 13.47 38.21 32.38
N GLN A 876 12.45 37.98 33.21
CA GLN A 876 12.45 36.91 34.23
C GLN A 876 12.36 35.50 33.63
N ARG A 877 11.94 35.36 32.37
CA ARG A 877 11.68 34.06 31.72
C ARG A 877 12.35 33.90 30.34
N THR A 878 12.71 35.00 29.68
CA THR A 878 13.35 35.03 28.36
C THR A 878 14.57 35.95 28.41
N GLN A 879 15.72 35.51 27.89
CA GLN A 879 16.91 36.37 27.82
C GLN A 879 16.76 37.42 26.70
N PHE A 880 16.66 38.71 27.04
CA PHE A 880 16.60 39.78 26.04
C PHE A 880 18.01 40.31 25.69
N ILE A 881 18.24 40.52 24.40
CA ILE A 881 19.37 41.26 23.85
C ILE A 881 18.77 42.44 23.08
N MET A 882 19.11 43.67 23.48
CA MET A 882 18.64 44.91 22.88
C MET A 882 19.80 45.63 22.20
N ILE A 883 19.65 45.97 20.92
CA ILE A 883 20.51 46.91 20.21
C ILE A 883 19.74 48.23 20.13
N THR A 884 20.33 49.30 20.69
CA THR A 884 19.67 50.61 20.81
C THR A 884 20.71 51.71 21.07
N HIS A 885 20.39 52.93 20.63
CA HIS A 885 21.10 54.15 20.99
C HIS A 885 20.34 54.99 22.04
N ASN A 886 19.18 54.52 22.52
CA ASN A 886 18.32 55.24 23.45
C ASN A 886 18.81 55.13 24.90
N ARG A 887 19.13 56.27 25.51
CA ARG A 887 19.68 56.36 26.87
C ARG A 887 18.76 55.75 27.94
N VAL A 888 17.43 55.89 27.80
CA VAL A 888 16.46 55.36 28.78
C VAL A 888 16.44 53.83 28.77
N THR A 889 16.56 53.25 27.58
CA THR A 889 16.64 51.79 27.39
C THR A 889 17.97 51.25 27.90
N MET A 890 19.07 51.93 27.60
CA MET A 890 20.41 51.58 28.10
C MET A 890 20.47 51.57 29.63
N THR A 891 19.89 52.56 30.33
CA THR A 891 19.88 52.60 31.81
C THR A 891 19.00 51.52 32.45
N SER A 892 18.15 50.85 31.67
CA SER A 892 17.30 49.74 32.15
C SER A 892 17.95 48.35 32.02
N ALA A 893 19.13 48.24 31.40
CA ALA A 893 19.83 46.96 31.20
C ALA A 893 20.81 46.63 32.34
N GLN A 894 20.90 45.35 32.72
CA GLN A 894 21.85 44.88 33.74
C GLN A 894 23.30 44.91 33.24
N VAL A 895 23.49 44.63 31.94
CA VAL A 895 24.78 44.62 31.25
C VAL A 895 24.65 45.37 29.93
N ILE A 896 25.58 46.30 29.68
CA ILE A 896 25.71 47.03 28.42
C ILE A 896 26.94 46.53 27.68
N TYR A 897 26.78 46.24 26.38
CA TYR A 897 27.86 45.97 25.46
C TYR A 897 27.97 47.11 24.44
N GLY A 898 29.07 47.86 24.49
CA GLY A 898 29.35 48.95 23.56
C GLY A 898 30.31 48.52 22.47
N VAL A 899 29.99 48.80 21.21
CA VAL A 899 30.90 48.58 20.07
C VAL A 899 31.62 49.88 19.76
N SER A 900 32.96 49.87 19.80
CA SER A 900 33.81 51.03 19.53
C SER A 900 34.76 50.73 18.38
N MET A 901 34.84 51.64 17.41
CA MET A 901 35.81 51.54 16.31
C MET A 901 37.16 52.09 16.75
N GLY A 902 38.22 51.28 16.61
CA GLY A 902 39.59 51.79 16.72
C GLY A 902 40.02 52.57 15.46
N GLY A 903 41.12 53.31 15.54
CA GLY A 903 41.73 53.95 14.35
C GLY A 903 42.13 52.95 13.25
N ASP A 904 42.30 51.69 13.62
CA ASP A 904 42.61 50.55 12.73
C ASP A 904 41.40 50.06 11.90
N SER A 905 40.24 50.74 11.98
CA SER A 905 38.96 50.33 11.37
C SER A 905 38.40 48.97 11.83
N ILE A 906 38.91 48.44 12.95
CA ILE A 906 38.42 47.20 13.57
C ILE A 906 37.49 47.53 14.73
N SER A 907 36.31 46.90 14.75
CA SER A 907 35.34 46.96 15.84
C SER A 907 35.89 46.25 17.09
N ARG A 908 35.93 46.95 18.23
CA ARG A 908 36.26 46.40 19.55
C ARG A 908 35.02 46.44 20.44
N LEU A 909 34.77 45.35 21.16
CA LEU A 909 33.62 45.21 22.05
C LEU A 909 34.04 45.53 23.49
N LEU A 910 33.33 46.46 24.10
CA LEU A 910 33.47 46.88 25.50
C LEU A 910 32.25 46.38 26.28
N SER A 911 32.44 45.93 27.52
CA SER A 911 31.38 45.37 28.36
C SER A 911 31.36 46.04 29.73
N MET A 912 30.18 46.45 30.19
CA MET A 912 29.98 47.10 31.48
C MET A 912 28.74 46.53 32.16
N LYS A 913 28.88 46.06 33.41
CA LYS A 913 27.73 45.78 34.28
C LYS A 913 27.31 47.08 34.97
N LEU A 914 26.02 47.37 35.04
CA LEU A 914 25.54 48.58 35.73
C LEU A 914 25.63 48.48 37.25
N GLU A 915 25.57 47.28 37.82
CA GLU A 915 25.62 47.02 39.27
C GLU A 915 26.99 47.29 39.91
N GLU A 916 28.06 47.31 39.12
CA GLU A 916 29.46 47.49 39.58
C GLU A 916 30.00 48.91 39.29
N ALA A 917 29.20 49.79 38.67
CA ALA A 917 29.61 51.13 38.30
C ALA A 917 29.51 52.11 39.49
N PRO A 918 30.55 52.88 39.83
CA PRO A 918 30.44 53.94 40.82
C PRO A 918 29.51 55.05 40.31
N ALA A 919 28.70 55.61 41.20
CA ALA A 919 27.75 56.69 40.88
C ALA A 919 28.48 58.02 40.57
N VAL A 920 28.98 58.14 39.34
CA VAL A 920 29.55 59.38 38.79
C VAL A 920 28.42 60.31 38.39
N GLY A 921 27.98 61.15 39.34
CA GLY A 921 27.04 62.23 39.08
C GLY A 921 27.64 63.36 38.23
N ASP A 922 26.77 63.97 37.43
CA ASP A 922 26.85 65.28 36.75
C ASP A 922 28.22 65.78 36.24
N ARG A 923 28.37 65.76 34.91
CA ARG A 923 29.22 66.68 34.12
C ARG A 923 28.56 67.00 32.79
#